data_AF-A0A9X0W873-F1
#
_entry.id   AF-A0A9X0W873-F1
#
_cell.length_a   1.000
_cell.length_b   1.000
_cell.length_c   1.000
_cell.angle_alpha   90.00
_cell.angle_beta   90.00
_cell.angle_gamma   90.00
#
_symmetry.space_group_name_H-M   'P 1'
#
loop_
_entity.id
_entity.type
_entity.pdbx_description
1 polymer ?
#
loop_
_entity_poly.entity_id
_entity_poly.type
_entity_poly.pdbx_seq_one_letter_code
_entity_poly.pdbx_strand_id
1 'polypeptide(L)'
;MRNKSDATMLILGNGPSLKKEFFPLISNTPCLGMNAAYRYWQRIGWYPEAYCCLDNQVVLSHADAIRDLIENQHCRFFFLHPNFLDRHPDLANASGVYFLPQLMAGESNPARCTKYGLHHTPQQHFRTTQPRKLTTGAFAARFANFLGYRKLGLIGIDCRYTEIINEAKKRGGISLEIGVTPQRNPNYFFDDYQVRGDVYNIPNPDGHDGNLHLQALEALRDDIATFGLDMEVQVCTPESELFDQGIFPYQPITDFVSGPKLSAVFVPFVSHDLERLTQTLKRWGDREFAPYRSLPKAPTVELHLAFNGQPSPELEETLSRVFFDAGLCGYFSGLHFHYSALEGLRDLYTRKFQGPVGPEGYMAGPNNQFFDIIQKFSVGMSHIVLLEPDAIPIRANWLAAIEDLVCGSERFWICGSHYRGIAKIHAFSHINGNAIYNVGDPAFQRFIGDTLKPHFLARVREVPRLCYDVAIYDLFEEVFTGVADAQAFGRWSAVAHRFRFSEVVVDVSHPHDRLPDALLSLRQARSKYPDAYLYHGAIAKIEETALSGVFVGASHRAPSPSAGVTLVMIDPDALGQFGHYLAYDDQLDAALRPYADRFVVLANKKLPASITESRRYFLPCLTDHSWTLGNPKAKPQAANAAGLKRFQAEVVQAIQDLRQRQGVGAVRLYMYCAGVPHALAMSHILDQLPQITGVVNLFYLPFHPFHTERSAFAKQWLPSLRALAADARLTVNVPTDNLAQALRDLYGLELAAAPHPSPTISDSLFARLQRDRAAAPEPRDQRTTVLFPGAPTQGKNIEVAVAAANHLVATRSERRVVIRDLRRDNTTPQQVALFEAADSRLERLKGQLSNREFLRLFQSADILVLPYTPEGFRYRNSGLLIDAVYCGKPVVVVKQTWLGDFVERYGCGVAINTLSVEAIAAAVTRIEADLERFSQRAAAAAKGYYPTNSWDGLARLVMSEGSPRRKRSRHWSVSRWLAGLFTSKGGSRGAAKPVAAADARHRPALADKTAPGNRAPGNRAGLRTEAPLSLAEANRLLRLGEPAAALPMYLQLHEQQPLSIYANNALHAARKLGMTDITSIDQLRRQYRDEKRPKVGT
;
A
#
# COMPACT_ATOMS: atom_id res chain seq x y z
N MET A 1 -14.63 -16.15 16.82
CA MET A 1 -15.26 -15.20 15.88
C MET A 1 -14.17 -14.32 15.29
N ARG A 2 -14.11 -14.16 13.95
CA ARG A 2 -13.08 -13.34 13.27
C ARG A 2 -13.13 -11.90 13.79
N ASN A 3 -11.96 -11.30 14.02
CA ASN A 3 -11.85 -9.88 14.34
C ASN A 3 -12.27 -9.08 13.09
N LYS A 4 -13.53 -8.65 13.04
CA LYS A 4 -14.16 -7.90 11.94
C LYS A 4 -14.38 -6.47 12.41
N SER A 5 -13.40 -5.58 12.24
CA SER A 5 -13.57 -4.17 12.59
C SER A 5 -14.55 -3.43 11.67
N ASP A 6 -14.80 -3.95 10.45
CA ASP A 6 -15.51 -3.23 9.37
C ASP A 6 -16.56 -4.10 8.63
N ALA A 7 -17.17 -5.08 9.29
CA ALA A 7 -18.16 -5.94 8.63
C ALA A 7 -19.49 -5.21 8.36
N THR A 8 -19.90 -5.18 7.10
CA THR A 8 -21.12 -4.52 6.59
C THR A 8 -22.27 -5.50 6.36
N MET A 9 -23.50 -5.11 6.71
CA MET A 9 -24.72 -5.85 6.38
C MET A 9 -25.88 -4.91 6.02
N LEU A 10 -26.73 -5.32 5.07
CA LEU A 10 -27.98 -4.64 4.74
C LEU A 10 -29.15 -5.27 5.50
N ILE A 11 -29.99 -4.45 6.11
CA ILE A 11 -31.25 -4.86 6.74
C ILE A 11 -32.39 -4.54 5.77
N LEU A 12 -32.94 -5.59 5.17
CA LEU A 12 -34.00 -5.50 4.18
C LEU A 12 -35.36 -5.53 4.88
N GLY A 13 -35.94 -4.36 5.07
CA GLY A 13 -37.35 -4.20 5.35
C GLY A 13 -38.21 -4.53 4.13
N ASN A 14 -39.52 -4.37 4.27
CA ASN A 14 -40.48 -4.84 3.26
C ASN A 14 -41.22 -3.69 2.56
N GLY A 15 -40.95 -2.44 2.95
CA GLY A 15 -41.65 -1.25 2.47
C GLY A 15 -41.38 -0.91 1.00
N PRO A 16 -42.23 -0.06 0.38
CA PRO A 16 -42.13 0.30 -1.03
C PRO A 16 -40.79 0.89 -1.49
N SER A 17 -39.98 1.45 -0.58
CA SER A 17 -38.66 1.98 -0.95
C SER A 17 -37.64 0.89 -1.33
N LEU A 18 -37.87 -0.38 -0.98
CA LEU A 18 -37.07 -1.51 -1.47
C LEU A 18 -37.43 -1.81 -2.93
N LYS A 19 -36.78 -1.11 -3.87
CA LYS A 19 -37.02 -1.29 -5.30
C LYS A 19 -36.43 -2.62 -5.79
N LYS A 20 -37.13 -3.30 -6.70
CA LYS A 20 -36.71 -4.59 -7.28
C LYS A 20 -35.35 -4.50 -7.99
N GLU A 21 -35.01 -3.34 -8.54
CA GLU A 21 -33.72 -3.03 -9.17
C GLU A 21 -32.51 -3.07 -8.22
N PHE A 22 -32.72 -3.05 -6.91
CA PHE A 22 -31.64 -3.15 -5.93
C PHE A 22 -31.13 -4.58 -5.72
N PHE A 23 -31.91 -5.61 -6.05
CA PHE A 23 -31.53 -7.01 -5.80
C PHE A 23 -30.24 -7.44 -6.54
N PRO A 24 -30.02 -7.07 -7.81
CA PRO A 24 -28.73 -7.30 -8.47
C PRO A 24 -27.55 -6.61 -7.75
N LEU A 25 -27.75 -5.40 -7.26
CA LEU A 25 -26.73 -4.58 -6.61
C LEU A 25 -26.30 -5.16 -5.23
N ILE A 26 -27.25 -5.68 -4.47
CA ILE A 26 -27.02 -6.18 -3.10
C ILE A 26 -26.65 -7.67 -3.04
N SER A 27 -26.66 -8.37 -4.18
CA SER A 27 -26.46 -9.83 -4.27
C SER A 27 -25.15 -10.33 -3.65
N ASN A 28 -24.12 -9.50 -3.64
CA ASN A 28 -22.79 -9.80 -3.08
C ASN A 28 -22.56 -9.21 -1.68
N THR A 29 -23.59 -8.59 -1.08
CA THR A 29 -23.52 -8.00 0.26
C THR A 29 -24.33 -8.84 1.24
N PRO A 30 -23.79 -9.17 2.44
CA PRO A 30 -24.57 -9.81 3.50
C PRO A 30 -25.88 -9.07 3.75
N CYS A 31 -27.00 -9.80 3.69
CA CYS A 31 -28.33 -9.27 3.90
C CYS A 31 -29.03 -9.99 5.04
N LEU A 32 -29.85 -9.25 5.79
CA LEU A 32 -30.85 -9.79 6.69
C LEU A 32 -32.24 -9.40 6.17
N GLY A 33 -33.04 -10.39 5.78
CA GLY A 33 -34.41 -10.18 5.32
C GLY A 33 -35.45 -10.55 6.38
N MET A 34 -36.72 -10.14 6.21
CA MET A 34 -37.72 -10.35 7.25
C MET A 34 -39.14 -10.68 6.79
N ASN A 35 -39.89 -11.33 7.68
CA ASN A 35 -41.32 -11.63 7.54
C ASN A 35 -41.66 -12.35 6.22
N ALA A 36 -42.69 -11.93 5.48
CA ALA A 36 -43.21 -12.64 4.31
C ALA A 36 -42.45 -12.38 2.99
N ALA A 37 -41.33 -11.64 3.03
CA ALA A 37 -40.56 -11.30 1.83
C ALA A 37 -39.89 -12.52 1.17
N TYR A 38 -39.83 -13.66 1.87
CA TYR A 38 -39.38 -14.95 1.30
C TYR A 38 -40.13 -15.36 0.04
N ARG A 39 -41.40 -14.94 -0.10
CA ARG A 39 -42.19 -15.19 -1.32
C ARG A 39 -41.54 -14.58 -2.56
N TYR A 40 -40.94 -13.41 -2.43
CA TYR A 40 -40.24 -12.75 -3.53
C TYR A 40 -38.87 -13.40 -3.79
N TRP A 41 -38.11 -13.65 -2.72
CA TRP A 41 -36.81 -14.33 -2.75
C TRP A 41 -36.85 -15.66 -3.50
N GLN A 42 -37.87 -16.47 -3.22
CA GLN A 42 -38.12 -17.73 -3.90
C GLN A 42 -38.34 -17.56 -5.41
N ARG A 43 -39.06 -16.51 -5.83
CA ARG A 43 -39.30 -16.24 -7.27
C ARG A 43 -38.04 -15.87 -8.03
N ILE A 44 -37.11 -15.17 -7.37
CA ILE A 44 -35.86 -14.71 -7.99
C ILE A 44 -34.68 -15.65 -7.74
N GLY A 45 -34.88 -16.75 -7.00
CA GLY A 45 -33.83 -17.72 -6.69
C GLY A 45 -32.70 -17.15 -5.83
N TRP A 46 -33.00 -16.20 -4.94
CA TRP A 46 -32.02 -15.53 -4.09
C TRP A 46 -32.52 -15.46 -2.66
N TYR A 47 -31.66 -15.70 -1.66
CA TYR A 47 -32.01 -15.65 -0.24
C TYR A 47 -30.98 -14.86 0.58
N PRO A 48 -31.39 -14.17 1.66
CA PRO A 48 -30.49 -13.43 2.54
C PRO A 48 -29.64 -14.36 3.42
N GLU A 49 -28.54 -13.84 4.00
CA GLU A 49 -27.72 -14.61 4.96
C GLU A 49 -28.48 -14.86 6.26
N ALA A 50 -29.28 -13.89 6.71
CA ALA A 50 -30.06 -13.98 7.94
C ALA A 50 -31.54 -13.67 7.70
N TYR A 51 -32.41 -14.26 8.52
CA TYR A 51 -33.85 -14.07 8.51
C TYR A 51 -34.37 -13.61 9.87
N CYS A 52 -35.31 -12.67 9.89
CA CYS A 52 -35.93 -12.18 11.12
C CYS A 52 -37.47 -12.12 11.02
N CYS A 53 -38.18 -12.57 12.05
CA CYS A 53 -39.64 -12.40 12.14
C CYS A 53 -40.08 -12.37 13.62
N LEU A 54 -40.43 -11.17 14.11
CA LEU A 54 -40.70 -10.95 15.54
C LEU A 54 -42.15 -10.61 15.87
N ASP A 55 -42.99 -10.34 14.87
CA ASP A 55 -44.42 -10.15 15.08
C ASP A 55 -45.07 -11.50 15.42
N ASN A 56 -45.86 -11.53 16.49
CA ASN A 56 -46.41 -12.76 17.04
C ASN A 56 -47.52 -13.39 16.17
N GLN A 57 -48.21 -12.62 15.33
CA GLN A 57 -49.22 -13.13 14.40
C GLN A 57 -48.56 -13.56 13.09
N VAL A 58 -47.65 -12.72 12.56
CA VAL A 58 -46.94 -13.01 11.31
C VAL A 58 -46.10 -14.28 11.46
N VAL A 59 -45.35 -14.45 12.57
CA VAL A 59 -44.53 -15.65 12.76
C VAL A 59 -45.38 -16.94 12.76
N LEU A 60 -46.62 -16.88 13.26
CA LEU A 60 -47.53 -18.02 13.31
C LEU A 60 -48.20 -18.28 11.95
N SER A 61 -48.63 -17.21 11.28
CA SER A 61 -49.22 -17.26 9.94
C SER A 61 -48.25 -17.84 8.91
N HIS A 62 -46.94 -17.62 9.09
CA HIS A 62 -45.89 -18.05 8.18
C HIS A 62 -45.03 -19.21 8.73
N ALA A 63 -45.42 -19.85 9.83
CA ALA A 63 -44.59 -20.83 10.53
C ALA A 63 -44.07 -21.97 9.63
N ASP A 64 -44.95 -22.57 8.81
CA ASP A 64 -44.55 -23.69 7.95
C ASP A 64 -43.54 -23.26 6.87
N ALA A 65 -43.70 -22.04 6.34
CA ALA A 65 -42.76 -21.50 5.36
C ALA A 65 -41.41 -21.12 6.01
N ILE A 66 -41.44 -20.61 7.25
CA ILE A 66 -40.20 -20.34 8.01
C ILE A 66 -39.47 -21.66 8.30
N ARG A 67 -40.19 -22.73 8.63
CA ARG A 67 -39.63 -24.08 8.78
C ARG A 67 -38.95 -24.53 7.48
N ASP A 68 -39.60 -24.37 6.33
CA ASP A 68 -39.02 -24.70 5.02
C ASP A 68 -37.71 -23.95 4.75
N LEU A 69 -37.63 -22.66 5.10
CA LEU A 69 -36.38 -21.88 5.00
C LEU A 69 -35.25 -22.46 5.88
N ILE A 70 -35.57 -22.95 7.08
CA ILE A 70 -34.62 -23.55 8.01
C ILE A 70 -34.13 -24.90 7.49
N GLU A 71 -35.06 -25.79 7.11
CA GLU A 71 -34.75 -27.17 6.70
C GLU A 71 -33.94 -27.22 5.40
N ASN A 72 -34.25 -26.35 4.44
CA ASN A 72 -33.52 -26.25 3.17
C ASN A 72 -32.28 -25.34 3.26
N GLN A 73 -31.94 -24.83 4.45
CA GLN A 73 -30.78 -23.97 4.68
C GLN A 73 -30.74 -22.74 3.75
N HIS A 74 -31.91 -22.18 3.43
CA HIS A 74 -32.03 -21.01 2.58
C HIS A 74 -31.44 -19.76 3.23
N CYS A 75 -31.47 -19.68 4.56
CA CYS A 75 -30.76 -18.67 5.35
C CYS A 75 -29.86 -19.36 6.37
N ARG A 76 -28.77 -18.71 6.76
CA ARG A 76 -27.80 -19.25 7.72
C ARG A 76 -28.21 -19.01 9.18
N PHE A 77 -28.82 -17.86 9.45
CA PHE A 77 -29.21 -17.45 10.79
C PHE A 77 -30.67 -17.03 10.81
N PHE A 78 -31.38 -17.37 11.90
CA PHE A 78 -32.78 -17.04 12.10
C PHE A 78 -32.97 -16.36 13.45
N PHE A 79 -33.74 -15.27 13.48
CA PHE A 79 -34.15 -14.61 14.70
C PHE A 79 -35.67 -14.48 14.77
N LEU A 80 -36.29 -15.24 15.67
CA LEU A 80 -37.72 -15.51 15.63
C LEU A 80 -38.41 -15.15 16.95
N HIS A 81 -39.69 -14.79 16.86
CA HIS A 81 -40.57 -14.74 18.03
C HIS A 81 -40.85 -16.17 18.52
N PRO A 82 -40.87 -16.42 19.86
CA PRO A 82 -40.95 -17.77 20.41
C PRO A 82 -42.26 -18.51 20.10
N ASN A 83 -43.35 -17.80 19.73
CA ASN A 83 -44.60 -18.44 19.32
C ASN A 83 -44.44 -19.36 18.11
N PHE A 84 -43.38 -19.20 17.30
CA PHE A 84 -43.02 -20.17 16.27
C PHE A 84 -43.00 -21.62 16.80
N LEU A 85 -42.52 -21.80 18.03
CA LEU A 85 -42.40 -23.10 18.69
C LEU A 85 -43.75 -23.66 19.15
N ASP A 86 -44.84 -22.90 19.11
CA ASP A 86 -46.18 -23.45 19.33
C ASP A 86 -46.60 -24.37 18.16
N ARG A 87 -46.04 -24.16 16.95
CA ARG A 87 -46.29 -25.01 15.77
C ARG A 87 -45.14 -25.98 15.45
N HIS A 88 -43.89 -25.56 15.70
CA HIS A 88 -42.69 -26.35 15.41
C HIS A 88 -41.75 -26.45 16.62
N PRO A 89 -42.17 -27.13 17.71
CA PRO A 89 -41.38 -27.23 18.95
C PRO A 89 -40.06 -27.97 18.77
N ASP A 90 -39.95 -28.83 17.76
CA ASP A 90 -38.76 -29.61 17.40
C ASP A 90 -37.57 -28.73 16.97
N LEU A 91 -37.83 -27.50 16.54
CA LEU A 91 -36.81 -26.55 16.09
C LEU A 91 -36.25 -25.65 17.21
N ALA A 92 -36.63 -25.87 18.47
CA ALA A 92 -36.19 -25.07 19.61
C ALA A 92 -34.66 -24.96 19.76
N ASN A 93 -33.94 -26.02 19.36
CA ASN A 93 -32.47 -26.10 19.45
C ASN A 93 -31.80 -26.24 18.07
N ALA A 94 -32.48 -25.87 16.99
CA ALA A 94 -31.91 -25.92 15.65
C ALA A 94 -30.69 -24.99 15.55
N SER A 95 -29.61 -25.48 14.94
CA SER A 95 -28.37 -24.70 14.78
C SER A 95 -28.62 -23.44 13.97
N GLY A 96 -28.18 -22.28 14.49
CA GLY A 96 -28.35 -20.99 13.83
C GLY A 96 -29.73 -20.35 14.02
N VAL A 97 -30.63 -20.96 14.79
CA VAL A 97 -31.95 -20.41 15.14
C VAL A 97 -31.90 -19.83 16.55
N TYR A 98 -32.34 -18.58 16.68
CA TYR A 98 -32.38 -17.83 17.92
C TYR A 98 -33.77 -17.26 18.15
N PHE A 99 -34.19 -17.25 19.40
CA PHE A 99 -35.48 -16.71 19.81
C PHE A 99 -35.31 -15.46 20.67
N LEU A 100 -36.19 -14.49 20.46
CA LEU A 100 -36.22 -13.22 21.19
C LEU A 100 -36.02 -13.34 22.72
N PRO A 101 -36.76 -14.17 23.47
CA PRO A 101 -36.59 -14.27 24.91
C PRO A 101 -35.25 -14.88 25.32
N GLN A 102 -34.50 -15.55 24.44
CA GLN A 102 -33.15 -16.04 24.77
C GLN A 102 -32.17 -14.87 24.89
N LEU A 103 -32.29 -13.88 24.00
CA LEU A 103 -31.28 -12.83 23.83
C LEU A 103 -31.63 -11.52 24.56
N MET A 104 -32.92 -11.26 24.81
CA MET A 104 -33.38 -10.02 25.44
C MET A 104 -33.59 -10.19 26.95
N ALA A 105 -33.08 -9.26 27.76
CA ALA A 105 -33.36 -9.24 29.20
C ALA A 105 -34.82 -8.82 29.48
N GLY A 106 -35.45 -9.44 30.47
CA GLY A 106 -36.81 -9.08 30.90
C GLY A 106 -37.36 -10.10 31.90
N GLU A 107 -38.14 -9.64 32.88
CA GLU A 107 -38.61 -10.48 34.00
C GLU A 107 -39.42 -11.71 33.55
N SER A 108 -40.17 -11.59 32.44
CA SER A 108 -40.97 -12.70 31.88
C SER A 108 -40.21 -13.59 30.91
N ASN A 109 -39.01 -13.20 30.44
CA ASN A 109 -38.26 -13.94 29.43
C ASN A 109 -37.68 -15.27 29.93
N PRO A 110 -37.17 -15.40 31.17
CA PRO A 110 -36.77 -16.68 31.74
C PRO A 110 -37.92 -17.70 31.73
N ALA A 111 -39.11 -17.30 32.20
CA ALA A 111 -40.28 -18.17 32.23
C ALA A 111 -40.71 -18.61 30.81
N ARG A 112 -40.65 -17.69 29.84
CA ARG A 112 -40.92 -18.02 28.43
C ARG A 112 -39.87 -18.98 27.86
N CYS A 113 -38.59 -18.83 28.20
CA CYS A 113 -37.56 -19.77 27.78
C CYS A 113 -37.82 -21.16 28.35
N THR A 114 -38.13 -21.26 29.66
CA THR A 114 -38.49 -22.53 30.31
C THR A 114 -39.69 -23.20 29.64
N LYS A 115 -40.73 -22.46 29.28
CA LYS A 115 -41.92 -23.00 28.57
C LYS A 115 -41.53 -23.76 27.31
N TYR A 116 -40.55 -23.27 26.56
CA TYR A 116 -40.16 -23.82 25.25
C TYR A 116 -38.87 -24.64 25.29
N GLY A 117 -38.33 -24.96 26.47
CA GLY A 117 -37.07 -25.70 26.60
C GLY A 117 -35.84 -24.95 26.08
N LEU A 118 -35.88 -23.61 26.11
CA LEU A 118 -34.79 -22.74 25.67
C LEU A 118 -33.92 -22.31 26.86
N HIS A 119 -32.64 -22.02 26.59
CA HIS A 119 -31.76 -21.38 27.56
C HIS A 119 -31.82 -19.85 27.46
N HIS A 120 -32.12 -19.19 28.58
CA HIS A 120 -32.11 -17.74 28.67
C HIS A 120 -30.67 -17.24 28.81
N THR A 121 -30.17 -16.48 27.83
CA THR A 121 -28.80 -15.99 27.80
C THR A 121 -28.77 -14.56 27.25
N PRO A 122 -29.22 -13.56 28.05
CA PRO A 122 -29.31 -12.17 27.61
C PRO A 122 -28.00 -11.64 27.04
N GLN A 123 -28.10 -10.91 25.94
CA GLN A 123 -26.96 -10.34 25.24
C GLN A 123 -27.02 -8.81 25.30
N GLN A 124 -25.85 -8.17 25.42
CA GLN A 124 -25.74 -6.72 25.54
C GLN A 124 -26.39 -5.96 24.36
N HIS A 125 -26.34 -6.54 23.15
CA HIS A 125 -26.88 -5.94 21.92
C HIS A 125 -28.40 -5.73 21.96
N PHE A 126 -29.09 -6.44 22.86
CA PHE A 126 -30.54 -6.38 23.04
C PHE A 126 -30.97 -5.55 24.25
N ARG A 127 -30.05 -4.82 24.89
CA ARG A 127 -30.39 -3.82 25.90
C ARG A 127 -31.07 -2.63 25.24
N THR A 128 -32.18 -2.19 25.81
CA THR A 128 -32.92 -1.03 25.32
C THR A 128 -33.51 -0.20 26.45
N THR A 129 -33.54 1.11 26.27
CA THR A 129 -34.24 2.06 27.13
C THR A 129 -35.76 1.97 26.99
N GLN A 130 -36.26 1.41 25.87
CA GLN A 130 -37.67 1.32 25.53
C GLN A 130 -38.13 -0.13 25.29
N PRO A 131 -38.13 -1.01 26.31
CA PRO A 131 -38.40 -2.44 26.16
C PRO A 131 -39.81 -2.79 25.64
N ARG A 132 -40.74 -1.83 25.65
CA ARG A 132 -42.09 -1.98 25.06
C ARG A 132 -42.18 -1.61 23.58
N LYS A 133 -41.12 -1.02 22.99
CA LYS A 133 -41.08 -0.58 21.59
C LYS A 133 -40.37 -1.63 20.73
N LEU A 134 -41.00 -2.79 20.59
CA LEU A 134 -40.42 -3.93 19.89
C LEU A 134 -40.98 -4.06 18.48
N THR A 135 -40.10 -3.98 17.49
CA THR A 135 -40.44 -4.21 16.07
C THR A 135 -39.38 -5.08 15.40
N THR A 136 -39.79 -5.83 14.36
CA THR A 136 -38.87 -6.68 13.59
C THR A 136 -37.71 -5.86 13.00
N GLY A 137 -37.97 -4.65 12.50
CA GLY A 137 -36.95 -3.78 11.90
C GLY A 137 -35.85 -3.35 12.88
N ALA A 138 -36.22 -2.79 14.03
CA ALA A 138 -35.24 -2.33 15.02
C ALA A 138 -34.43 -3.47 15.64
N PHE A 139 -35.08 -4.61 15.90
CA PHE A 139 -34.41 -5.77 16.49
C PHE A 139 -33.63 -6.61 15.48
N ALA A 140 -33.95 -6.52 14.18
CA ALA A 140 -33.10 -7.06 13.12
C ALA A 140 -31.73 -6.38 13.08
N ALA A 141 -31.67 -5.05 13.22
CA ALA A 141 -30.41 -4.32 13.30
C ALA A 141 -29.57 -4.75 14.52
N ARG A 142 -30.22 -4.95 15.68
CA ARG A 142 -29.56 -5.48 16.88
C ARG A 142 -29.02 -6.90 16.68
N PHE A 143 -29.79 -7.75 16.01
CA PHE A 143 -29.37 -9.11 15.69
C PHE A 143 -28.19 -9.13 14.73
N ALA A 144 -28.17 -8.26 13.71
CA ALA A 144 -27.00 -8.10 12.84
C ALA A 144 -25.74 -7.71 13.63
N ASN A 145 -25.86 -6.81 14.62
CA ASN A 145 -24.75 -6.48 15.50
C ASN A 145 -24.29 -7.64 16.38
N PHE A 146 -25.23 -8.43 16.91
CA PHE A 146 -24.92 -9.67 17.63
C PHE A 146 -24.17 -10.69 16.76
N LEU A 147 -24.48 -10.77 15.46
CA LEU A 147 -23.74 -11.62 14.50
C LEU A 147 -22.34 -11.07 14.14
N GLY A 148 -21.98 -9.89 14.66
CA GLY A 148 -20.67 -9.26 14.48
C GLY A 148 -20.58 -8.29 13.31
N TYR A 149 -21.71 -7.84 12.75
CA TYR A 149 -21.76 -6.75 11.77
C TYR A 149 -21.80 -5.39 12.48
N ARG A 150 -21.01 -4.44 11.98
CA ARG A 150 -20.87 -3.11 12.60
C ARG A 150 -21.46 -2.01 11.75
N LYS A 151 -21.32 -2.08 10.42
CA LYS A 151 -21.92 -1.09 9.52
C LYS A 151 -23.23 -1.63 8.93
N LEU A 152 -24.35 -0.98 9.24
CA LEU A 152 -25.69 -1.46 8.91
C LEU A 152 -26.44 -0.48 8.01
N GLY A 153 -26.92 -0.95 6.87
CA GLY A 153 -27.69 -0.14 5.91
C GLY A 153 -29.15 -0.55 5.95
N LEU A 154 -30.04 0.40 6.22
CA LEU A 154 -31.49 0.17 6.28
C LEU A 154 -32.12 0.47 4.92
N ILE A 155 -32.89 -0.47 4.39
CA ILE A 155 -33.57 -0.36 3.10
C ILE A 155 -34.97 -0.97 3.19
N GLY A 156 -35.98 -0.33 2.61
CA GLY A 156 -37.36 -0.82 2.74
C GLY A 156 -37.93 -0.71 4.15
N ILE A 157 -37.32 0.11 5.02
CA ILE A 157 -37.85 0.40 6.37
C ILE A 157 -38.42 1.80 6.33
N ASP A 158 -39.66 1.92 5.85
CA ASP A 158 -40.21 3.22 5.47
C ASP A 158 -40.95 3.91 6.60
N CYS A 159 -41.47 3.14 7.58
CA CYS A 159 -42.31 3.61 8.68
C CYS A 159 -43.63 4.31 8.26
N ARG A 160 -43.96 4.32 6.96
CA ARG A 160 -45.18 4.88 6.39
C ARG A 160 -46.22 3.80 6.12
N TYR A 161 -47.01 3.46 7.14
CA TYR A 161 -48.01 2.42 7.01
C TYR A 161 -49.41 2.99 6.74
N THR A 162 -50.11 2.37 5.79
CA THR A 162 -51.58 2.34 5.79
C THR A 162 -52.00 1.34 6.87
N GLU A 163 -52.50 1.83 8.00
CA GLU A 163 -52.75 1.01 9.21
C GLU A 163 -53.69 -0.18 8.96
N ILE A 164 -54.74 0.04 8.18
CA ILE A 164 -55.69 -0.98 7.76
C ILE A 164 -55.97 -0.78 6.27
N ILE A 165 -55.60 -1.75 5.44
CA ILE A 165 -55.91 -1.76 4.00
C ILE A 165 -57.33 -2.30 3.77
N ASN A 166 -57.94 -1.98 2.62
CA ASN A 166 -59.33 -2.33 2.32
C ASN A 166 -59.59 -3.84 2.31
N GLU A 167 -58.57 -4.62 1.97
CA GLU A 167 -58.63 -6.08 1.88
C GLU A 167 -58.54 -6.77 3.24
N ALA A 168 -58.21 -6.05 4.31
CA ALA A 168 -58.04 -6.58 5.65
C ALA A 168 -59.31 -6.50 6.49
N LYS A 169 -59.54 -7.53 7.32
CA LYS A 169 -60.66 -7.59 8.29
C LYS A 169 -60.13 -7.78 9.70
N LYS A 170 -60.74 -7.10 10.68
CA LYS A 170 -60.39 -7.28 12.11
C LYS A 170 -60.83 -8.65 12.62
N ARG A 171 -59.94 -9.36 13.32
CA ARG A 171 -60.23 -10.63 14.03
C ARG A 171 -60.38 -10.49 15.55
N GLY A 172 -60.12 -9.30 16.09
CA GLY A 172 -60.18 -9.00 17.53
C GLY A 172 -58.88 -8.39 18.04
N GLY A 173 -58.97 -7.47 19.02
CA GLY A 173 -57.83 -6.70 19.48
C GLY A 173 -57.15 -5.93 18.33
N ILE A 174 -55.84 -6.09 18.19
CA ILE A 174 -55.03 -5.47 17.15
C ILE A 174 -54.77 -6.39 15.93
N SER A 175 -55.40 -7.57 15.88
CA SER A 175 -55.17 -8.56 14.83
C SER A 175 -56.07 -8.36 13.62
N LEU A 176 -55.48 -8.52 12.43
CA LEU A 176 -56.08 -8.40 11.11
C LEU A 176 -55.86 -9.68 10.29
N GLU A 177 -56.80 -9.99 9.41
CA GLU A 177 -56.70 -11.07 8.41
C GLU A 177 -56.97 -10.52 7.01
N ILE A 178 -56.15 -10.94 6.05
CA ILE A 178 -56.34 -10.59 4.64
C ILE A 178 -57.48 -11.43 4.06
N GLY A 179 -58.61 -10.78 3.77
CA GLY A 179 -59.79 -11.45 3.20
C GLY A 179 -59.65 -11.74 1.70
N VAL A 180 -58.96 -10.87 0.97
CA VAL A 180 -58.70 -10.97 -0.47
C VAL A 180 -57.24 -10.57 -0.73
N THR A 181 -56.52 -11.30 -1.57
CA THR A 181 -55.15 -10.90 -1.95
C THR A 181 -55.18 -9.52 -2.62
N PRO A 182 -54.47 -8.51 -2.10
CA PRO A 182 -54.43 -7.17 -2.69
C PRO A 182 -53.89 -7.21 -4.13
N GLN A 183 -54.53 -6.48 -5.05
CA GLN A 183 -53.97 -6.27 -6.39
C GLN A 183 -52.80 -5.29 -6.39
N ARG A 184 -52.83 -4.33 -5.47
CA ARG A 184 -51.74 -3.39 -5.21
C ARG A 184 -51.58 -3.20 -3.71
N ASN A 185 -50.39 -3.45 -3.18
CA ASN A 185 -50.15 -3.30 -1.75
C ASN A 185 -49.45 -1.96 -1.44
N PRO A 186 -50.06 -1.03 -0.67
CA PRO A 186 -49.46 0.26 -0.40
C PRO A 186 -48.30 0.19 0.60
N ASN A 187 -48.21 -0.89 1.40
CA ASN A 187 -47.26 -1.02 2.49
C ASN A 187 -46.00 -1.80 2.12
N TYR A 188 -45.96 -2.45 0.96
CA TYR A 188 -44.87 -3.36 0.61
C TYR A 188 -44.42 -3.26 -0.85
N PHE A 189 -43.17 -3.62 -1.15
CA PHE A 189 -42.56 -3.46 -2.48
C PHE A 189 -43.06 -4.44 -3.57
N PHE A 190 -43.89 -5.41 -3.21
CA PHE A 190 -44.54 -6.31 -4.16
C PHE A 190 -45.95 -6.67 -3.68
N ASP A 191 -46.88 -6.76 -4.63
CA ASP A 191 -48.32 -6.67 -4.34
C ASP A 191 -48.86 -7.87 -3.56
N ASP A 192 -48.37 -9.06 -3.86
CA ASP A 192 -48.75 -10.30 -3.18
C ASP A 192 -47.80 -10.66 -2.01
N TYR A 193 -47.19 -9.65 -1.38
CA TYR A 193 -46.52 -9.79 -0.08
C TYR A 193 -47.49 -10.34 0.97
N GLN A 194 -48.73 -9.84 0.96
CA GLN A 194 -49.85 -10.34 1.74
C GLN A 194 -50.82 -11.07 0.80
N VAL A 195 -51.26 -12.26 1.18
CA VAL A 195 -52.24 -13.05 0.42
C VAL A 195 -53.43 -13.42 1.31
N ARG A 196 -54.54 -13.81 0.68
CA ARG A 196 -55.74 -14.28 1.38
C ARG A 196 -55.39 -15.32 2.45
N GLY A 197 -55.85 -15.07 3.68
CA GLY A 197 -55.64 -15.93 4.85
C GLY A 197 -54.43 -15.57 5.71
N ASP A 198 -53.56 -14.66 5.25
CA ASP A 198 -52.47 -14.16 6.11
C ASP A 198 -53.04 -13.37 7.30
N VAL A 199 -52.48 -13.62 8.48
CA VAL A 199 -52.83 -12.93 9.73
C VAL A 199 -51.66 -12.08 10.22
N TYR A 200 -51.94 -10.84 10.60
CA TYR A 200 -50.94 -9.86 11.03
C TYR A 200 -51.52 -8.87 12.05
N ASN A 201 -50.71 -7.99 12.62
CA ASN A 201 -51.17 -6.94 13.54
C ASN A 201 -51.26 -5.57 12.85
N ILE A 202 -52.12 -4.69 13.38
CA ILE A 202 -52.11 -3.25 13.07
C ILE A 202 -50.68 -2.73 13.32
N PRO A 203 -50.01 -2.09 12.34
CA PRO A 203 -48.62 -1.64 12.48
C PRO A 203 -48.37 -0.71 13.67
N ASN A 204 -49.24 0.30 13.85
CA ASN A 204 -49.14 1.26 14.95
C ASN A 204 -50.44 1.25 15.79
N PRO A 205 -50.61 0.27 16.69
CA PRO A 205 -51.83 0.14 17.47
C PRO A 205 -51.95 1.20 18.58
N ASP A 206 -53.17 1.59 18.94
CA ASP A 206 -53.50 2.62 19.95
C ASP A 206 -52.83 2.44 21.33
N GLY A 207 -52.39 1.23 21.66
CA GLY A 207 -51.60 0.95 22.88
C GLY A 207 -50.22 1.59 22.89
N HIS A 208 -49.80 2.21 21.79
CA HIS A 208 -48.61 3.01 21.66
C HIS A 208 -48.98 4.44 21.28
N ASP A 209 -48.37 5.42 21.95
CA ASP A 209 -48.54 6.83 21.64
C ASP A 209 -47.77 7.18 20.35
N GLY A 210 -48.40 7.00 19.18
CA GLY A 210 -47.85 7.35 17.86
C GLY A 210 -47.20 6.19 17.08
N ASN A 211 -46.28 6.52 16.17
CA ASN A 211 -45.65 5.56 15.24
C ASN A 211 -44.66 4.64 15.99
N LEU A 212 -45.11 3.44 16.33
CA LEU A 212 -44.32 2.42 17.04
C LEU A 212 -43.01 2.10 16.31
N HIS A 213 -43.05 1.99 14.99
CA HIS A 213 -41.89 1.60 14.18
C HIS A 213 -40.81 2.68 14.16
N LEU A 214 -41.22 3.94 14.01
CA LEU A 214 -40.32 5.09 14.07
C LEU A 214 -39.69 5.19 15.46
N GLN A 215 -40.51 5.12 16.52
CA GLN A 215 -40.05 5.20 17.91
C GLN A 215 -39.10 4.07 18.32
N ALA A 216 -39.29 2.85 17.80
CA ALA A 216 -38.39 1.74 18.04
C ALA A 216 -37.00 1.98 17.43
N LEU A 217 -36.92 2.66 16.29
CA LEU A 217 -35.65 3.01 15.64
C LEU A 217 -35.00 4.27 16.22
N GLU A 218 -35.79 5.22 16.72
CA GLU A 218 -35.30 6.30 17.58
C GLU A 218 -34.67 5.74 18.86
N ALA A 219 -35.35 4.79 19.51
CA ALA A 219 -34.81 4.10 20.67
C ALA A 219 -33.50 3.37 20.33
N LEU A 220 -33.41 2.71 19.17
CA LEU A 220 -32.15 2.09 18.71
C LEU A 220 -31.02 3.13 18.57
N ARG A 221 -31.28 4.28 17.92
CA ARG A 221 -30.31 5.38 17.79
C ARG A 221 -29.78 5.82 19.16
N ASP A 222 -30.69 6.04 20.11
CA ASP A 222 -30.35 6.53 21.45
C ASP A 222 -29.63 5.44 22.27
N ASP A 223 -30.02 4.18 22.10
CA ASP A 223 -29.43 3.02 22.76
C ASP A 223 -28.01 2.72 22.28
N ILE A 224 -27.68 3.01 21.01
CA ILE A 224 -26.30 2.87 20.47
C ILE A 224 -25.34 3.71 21.33
N ALA A 225 -25.68 4.97 21.57
CA ALA A 225 -24.89 5.86 22.42
C ALA A 225 -24.95 5.46 23.90
N THR A 226 -26.14 5.14 24.40
CA THR A 226 -26.37 4.87 25.84
C THR A 226 -25.67 3.60 26.32
N PHE A 227 -25.69 2.53 25.52
CA PHE A 227 -25.10 1.24 25.90
C PHE A 227 -23.75 0.96 25.22
N GLY A 228 -23.22 1.90 24.43
CA GLY A 228 -21.95 1.75 23.73
C GLY A 228 -21.97 0.59 22.73
N LEU A 229 -23.06 0.46 21.97
CA LEU A 229 -23.16 -0.59 20.95
C LEU A 229 -22.23 -0.23 19.79
N ASP A 230 -21.27 -1.10 19.47
CA ASP A 230 -20.30 -0.92 18.39
C ASP A 230 -20.97 -1.17 17.02
N MET A 231 -21.81 -0.23 16.59
CA MET A 231 -22.46 -0.21 15.28
C MET A 231 -22.68 1.21 14.74
N GLU A 232 -22.62 1.33 13.42
CA GLU A 232 -23.03 2.51 12.65
C GLU A 232 -24.22 2.13 11.77
N VAL A 233 -25.27 2.93 11.77
CA VAL A 233 -26.51 2.68 11.02
C VAL A 233 -26.74 3.81 10.03
N GLN A 234 -27.03 3.48 8.78
CA GLN A 234 -27.36 4.43 7.72
C GLN A 234 -28.71 4.10 7.08
N VAL A 235 -29.45 5.13 6.65
CA VAL A 235 -30.63 4.96 5.77
C VAL A 235 -30.14 4.94 4.32
N CYS A 236 -30.52 3.92 3.56
CA CYS A 236 -30.10 3.75 2.17
C CYS A 236 -31.18 4.09 1.13
N THR A 237 -32.37 4.45 1.58
CA THR A 237 -33.51 4.84 0.74
C THR A 237 -34.06 6.20 1.19
N PRO A 238 -33.98 7.24 0.33
CA PRO A 238 -34.44 8.58 0.68
C PRO A 238 -35.97 8.68 0.83
N GLU A 239 -36.74 7.69 0.37
CA GLU A 239 -38.20 7.68 0.51
C GLU A 239 -38.68 7.29 1.93
N SER A 240 -37.77 6.79 2.78
CA SER A 240 -38.07 6.38 4.15
C SER A 240 -38.32 7.58 5.06
N GLU A 241 -39.32 7.49 5.93
CA GLU A 241 -39.55 8.51 6.97
C GLU A 241 -38.35 8.66 7.94
N LEU A 242 -37.51 7.63 8.06
CA LEU A 242 -36.27 7.71 8.84
C LEU A 242 -35.30 8.75 8.27
N PHE A 243 -35.28 8.92 6.95
CA PHE A 243 -34.47 9.93 6.29
C PHE A 243 -35.06 11.32 6.50
N ASP A 244 -36.37 11.49 6.26
CA ASP A 244 -37.07 12.75 6.45
C ASP A 244 -36.89 13.32 7.86
N GLN A 245 -37.00 12.45 8.87
CA GLN A 245 -36.86 12.82 10.29
C GLN A 245 -35.40 12.87 10.76
N GLY A 246 -34.44 12.53 9.89
CA GLY A 246 -33.01 12.52 10.23
C GLY A 246 -32.64 11.56 11.36
N ILE A 247 -33.34 10.43 11.50
CA ILE A 247 -33.09 9.46 12.58
C ILE A 247 -31.69 8.86 12.46
N PHE A 248 -31.29 8.50 11.23
CA PHE A 248 -29.95 8.03 10.92
C PHE A 248 -29.38 8.79 9.70
N PRO A 249 -28.05 8.88 9.56
CA PRO A 249 -27.43 9.47 8.38
C PRO A 249 -27.85 8.77 7.08
N TYR A 250 -28.07 9.54 6.03
CA TYR A 250 -28.30 9.01 4.68
C TYR A 250 -26.99 8.60 4.02
N GLN A 251 -27.01 7.44 3.36
CA GLN A 251 -25.97 7.03 2.42
C GLN A 251 -26.63 6.27 1.26
N PRO A 252 -26.49 6.72 -0.01
CA PRO A 252 -27.04 6.00 -1.15
C PRO A 252 -26.67 4.51 -1.13
N ILE A 253 -27.63 3.63 -1.45
CA ILE A 253 -27.41 2.17 -1.45
C ILE A 253 -26.15 1.78 -2.25
N THR A 254 -25.93 2.41 -3.41
CA THR A 254 -24.76 2.18 -4.26
C THR A 254 -23.46 2.42 -3.49
N ASP A 255 -23.37 3.51 -2.75
CA ASP A 255 -22.18 3.90 -2.00
C ASP A 255 -22.04 3.05 -0.74
N PHE A 256 -23.16 2.63 -0.15
CA PHE A 256 -23.16 1.74 1.00
C PHE A 256 -22.56 0.37 0.66
N VAL A 257 -22.96 -0.23 -0.47
CA VAL A 257 -22.46 -1.54 -0.88
C VAL A 257 -21.08 -1.50 -1.54
N SER A 258 -20.75 -0.44 -2.27
CA SER A 258 -19.46 -0.34 -3.00
C SER A 258 -18.34 0.34 -2.22
N GLY A 259 -18.66 0.99 -1.09
CA GLY A 259 -17.70 1.79 -0.33
C GLY A 259 -17.42 3.16 -0.97
N PRO A 260 -16.56 4.00 -0.36
CA PRO A 260 -16.14 5.25 -0.98
C PRO A 260 -15.44 4.94 -2.31
N LYS A 261 -15.95 5.51 -3.40
CA LYS A 261 -15.41 5.33 -4.74
C LYS A 261 -15.17 6.67 -5.42
N LEU A 262 -14.13 6.74 -6.23
CA LEU A 262 -13.99 7.84 -7.17
C LEU A 262 -15.03 7.64 -8.29
N SER A 263 -15.91 8.62 -8.46
CA SER A 263 -16.98 8.60 -9.46
C SER A 263 -16.55 9.31 -10.73
N ALA A 264 -15.81 10.42 -10.61
CA ALA A 264 -15.48 11.26 -11.76
C ALA A 264 -14.17 12.05 -11.59
N VAL A 265 -13.53 12.34 -12.72
CA VAL A 265 -12.50 13.36 -12.89
C VAL A 265 -13.14 14.58 -13.56
N PHE A 266 -13.07 15.73 -12.91
CA PHE A 266 -13.51 17.02 -13.45
C PHE A 266 -12.31 17.86 -13.87
N VAL A 267 -12.35 18.40 -15.08
CA VAL A 267 -11.35 19.34 -15.59
C VAL A 267 -12.04 20.66 -15.93
N PRO A 268 -12.06 21.65 -15.01
CA PRO A 268 -12.54 22.99 -15.32
C PRO A 268 -11.52 23.71 -16.20
N PHE A 269 -12.00 24.35 -17.26
CA PHE A 269 -11.14 25.10 -18.16
C PHE A 269 -11.91 26.28 -18.76
N VAL A 270 -11.14 27.25 -19.26
CA VAL A 270 -11.66 28.39 -20.01
C VAL A 270 -11.02 28.44 -21.40
N SER A 271 -11.44 29.37 -22.26
CA SER A 271 -11.09 29.37 -23.70
C SER A 271 -9.59 29.38 -23.98
N HIS A 272 -8.78 30.06 -23.15
CA HIS A 272 -7.33 30.11 -23.32
C HIS A 272 -6.60 28.83 -22.89
N ASP A 273 -7.27 27.90 -22.21
CA ASP A 273 -6.68 26.64 -21.78
C ASP A 273 -6.87 25.52 -22.81
N LEU A 274 -7.62 25.74 -23.91
CA LEU A 274 -7.99 24.68 -24.86
C LEU A 274 -6.79 23.92 -25.43
N GLU A 275 -5.72 24.66 -25.81
CA GLU A 275 -4.49 24.04 -26.32
C GLU A 275 -3.80 23.20 -25.24
N ARG A 276 -3.72 23.73 -24.02
CA ARG A 276 -3.11 23.07 -22.87
C ARG A 276 -3.89 21.80 -22.49
N LEU A 277 -5.21 21.89 -22.42
CA LEU A 277 -6.09 20.74 -22.15
C LEU A 277 -5.90 19.65 -23.21
N THR A 278 -5.83 20.04 -24.48
CA THR A 278 -5.55 19.10 -25.57
C THR A 278 -4.22 18.37 -25.38
N GLN A 279 -3.16 19.08 -24.98
CA GLN A 279 -1.86 18.47 -24.69
C GLN A 279 -1.92 17.54 -23.47
N THR A 280 -2.65 17.93 -22.42
CA THR A 280 -2.84 17.12 -21.22
C THR A 280 -3.58 15.82 -21.54
N LEU A 281 -4.67 15.86 -22.30
CA LEU A 281 -5.42 14.66 -22.72
C LEU A 281 -4.57 13.74 -23.61
N LYS A 282 -3.83 14.28 -24.58
CA LYS A 282 -2.88 13.49 -25.39
C LYS A 282 -1.84 12.80 -24.52
N ARG A 283 -1.33 13.51 -23.52
CA ARG A 283 -0.36 12.97 -22.58
C ARG A 283 -0.95 11.84 -21.73
N TRP A 284 -2.22 11.91 -21.35
CA TRP A 284 -2.89 10.81 -20.64
C TRP A 284 -3.02 9.54 -21.50
N GLY A 285 -2.96 9.65 -22.83
CA GLY A 285 -2.90 8.51 -23.73
C GLY A 285 -1.53 7.80 -23.76
N ASP A 286 -0.46 8.47 -23.32
CA ASP A 286 0.87 7.90 -23.25
C ASP A 286 0.97 6.92 -22.06
N ARG A 287 1.49 5.72 -22.30
CA ARG A 287 1.68 4.68 -21.27
C ARG A 287 2.53 5.12 -20.09
N GLU A 288 3.45 6.09 -20.27
CA GLU A 288 4.26 6.61 -19.17
C GLU A 288 3.45 7.51 -18.22
N PHE A 289 2.32 8.05 -18.69
CA PHE A 289 1.50 9.06 -17.99
C PHE A 289 0.02 8.66 -17.88
N ALA A 290 -0.31 7.42 -18.27
CA ALA A 290 -1.66 6.92 -18.36
C ALA A 290 -2.38 6.89 -17.00
N PRO A 291 -3.71 7.11 -16.98
CA PRO A 291 -4.54 6.99 -15.77
C PRO A 291 -4.30 5.68 -15.01
N TYR A 292 -4.16 4.56 -15.74
CA TYR A 292 -3.88 3.22 -15.21
C TYR A 292 -2.64 2.60 -15.88
N ARG A 293 -1.92 1.71 -15.18
CA ARG A 293 -0.82 0.92 -15.80
C ARG A 293 -1.31 -0.09 -16.84
N SER A 294 -2.54 -0.55 -16.69
CA SER A 294 -3.21 -1.48 -17.59
C SER A 294 -4.66 -1.07 -17.72
N LEU A 295 -5.25 -1.29 -18.89
CA LEU A 295 -6.66 -0.99 -19.12
C LEU A 295 -7.54 -1.75 -18.10
N PRO A 296 -8.44 -1.06 -17.39
CA PRO A 296 -9.42 -1.73 -16.55
C PRO A 296 -10.35 -2.60 -17.41
N LYS A 297 -10.80 -3.73 -16.86
CA LYS A 297 -11.76 -4.63 -17.57
C LYS A 297 -13.10 -3.94 -17.84
N ALA A 298 -13.52 -3.08 -16.92
CA ALA A 298 -14.69 -2.23 -17.02
C ALA A 298 -14.34 -0.91 -16.32
N PRO A 299 -14.12 0.19 -17.06
CA PRO A 299 -13.93 1.51 -16.46
C PRO A 299 -15.17 1.91 -15.65
N THR A 300 -14.96 2.51 -14.47
CA THR A 300 -16.03 2.97 -13.57
C THR A 300 -16.00 4.47 -13.29
N VAL A 301 -14.93 5.16 -13.69
CA VAL A 301 -14.73 6.60 -13.47
C VAL A 301 -15.07 7.38 -14.74
N GLU A 302 -15.89 8.41 -14.60
CA GLU A 302 -16.28 9.31 -15.70
C GLU A 302 -15.26 10.45 -15.87
N LEU A 303 -15.13 10.98 -17.10
CA LEU A 303 -14.38 12.21 -17.38
C LEU A 303 -15.35 13.34 -17.73
N HIS A 304 -15.28 14.43 -16.97
CA HIS A 304 -16.10 15.62 -17.18
C HIS A 304 -15.23 16.81 -17.53
N LEU A 305 -15.48 17.41 -18.69
CA LEU A 305 -14.83 18.65 -19.13
C LEU A 305 -15.81 19.80 -18.90
N ALA A 306 -15.48 20.68 -17.95
CA ALA A 306 -16.35 21.78 -17.55
C ALA A 306 -15.84 23.10 -18.16
N PHE A 307 -16.65 23.71 -19.02
CA PHE A 307 -16.38 24.99 -19.66
C PHE A 307 -17.20 26.11 -18.99
N ASN A 308 -16.58 27.27 -18.79
CA ASN A 308 -17.21 28.41 -18.12
C ASN A 308 -18.27 29.11 -19.00
N GLY A 309 -18.04 29.14 -20.32
CA GLY A 309 -18.90 29.82 -21.29
C GLY A 309 -20.12 29.01 -21.74
N GLN A 310 -20.68 29.43 -22.87
CA GLN A 310 -21.85 28.80 -23.50
C GLN A 310 -21.51 27.45 -24.17
N PRO A 311 -22.51 26.56 -24.36
CA PRO A 311 -22.37 25.35 -25.16
C PRO A 311 -21.74 25.61 -26.54
N SER A 312 -20.76 24.80 -26.92
CA SER A 312 -20.07 24.92 -28.23
C SER A 312 -19.84 23.53 -28.83
N PRO A 313 -20.63 23.13 -29.84
CA PRO A 313 -20.47 21.85 -30.52
C PRO A 313 -19.08 21.66 -31.13
N GLU A 314 -18.45 22.73 -31.64
CA GLU A 314 -17.12 22.68 -32.26
C GLU A 314 -16.05 22.32 -31.23
N LEU A 315 -16.20 22.82 -30.01
CA LEU A 315 -15.31 22.52 -28.89
C LEU A 315 -15.49 21.08 -28.42
N GLU A 316 -16.74 20.60 -28.31
CA GLU A 316 -17.04 19.21 -27.97
C GLU A 316 -16.46 18.24 -29.00
N GLU A 317 -16.64 18.53 -30.29
CA GLU A 317 -16.09 17.72 -31.38
C GLU A 317 -14.56 17.65 -31.30
N THR A 318 -13.91 18.81 -31.09
CA THR A 318 -12.45 18.90 -31.01
C THR A 318 -11.91 18.07 -29.84
N LEU A 319 -12.47 18.22 -28.63
CA LEU A 319 -12.00 17.52 -27.44
C LEU A 319 -12.39 16.03 -27.45
N SER A 320 -13.55 15.68 -28.01
CA SER A 320 -13.96 14.28 -28.20
C SER A 320 -13.00 13.56 -29.13
N ARG A 321 -12.63 14.18 -30.27
CA ARG A 321 -11.63 13.60 -31.17
C ARG A 321 -10.30 13.35 -30.46
N VAL A 322 -9.82 14.34 -29.69
CA VAL A 322 -8.59 14.19 -28.90
C VAL A 322 -8.70 13.05 -27.87
N PHE A 323 -9.85 12.92 -27.20
CA PHE A 323 -10.10 11.87 -26.22
C PHE A 323 -10.07 10.46 -26.85
N PHE A 324 -10.72 10.28 -28.00
CA PHE A 324 -10.73 9.01 -28.72
C PHE A 324 -9.37 8.68 -29.34
N ASP A 325 -8.72 9.65 -30.00
CA ASP A 325 -7.41 9.48 -30.63
C ASP A 325 -6.33 9.11 -29.60
N ALA A 326 -6.43 9.66 -28.38
CA ALA A 326 -5.54 9.32 -27.27
C ALA A 326 -5.89 7.98 -26.57
N GLY A 327 -6.95 7.29 -27.01
CA GLY A 327 -7.37 6.00 -26.45
C GLY A 327 -7.96 6.08 -25.04
N LEU A 328 -8.44 7.26 -24.62
CA LEU A 328 -8.91 7.48 -23.25
C LEU A 328 -10.26 6.79 -22.95
N CYS A 329 -11.01 6.41 -23.99
CA CYS A 329 -12.22 5.59 -23.85
C CYS A 329 -11.97 4.23 -23.20
N GLY A 330 -10.73 3.75 -23.17
CA GLY A 330 -10.34 2.53 -22.45
C GLY A 330 -10.10 2.74 -20.95
N TYR A 331 -9.94 3.98 -20.48
CA TYR A 331 -9.66 4.31 -19.09
C TYR A 331 -10.84 4.91 -18.34
N PHE A 332 -11.76 5.57 -19.06
CA PHE A 332 -12.94 6.22 -18.49
C PHE A 332 -14.23 5.54 -18.96
N SER A 333 -15.26 5.52 -18.12
CA SER A 333 -16.58 4.96 -18.45
C SER A 333 -17.36 5.84 -19.43
N GLY A 334 -17.06 7.14 -19.46
CA GLY A 334 -17.70 8.12 -20.32
C GLY A 334 -16.95 9.44 -20.38
N LEU A 335 -17.22 10.22 -21.43
CA LEU A 335 -16.80 11.61 -21.60
C LEU A 335 -18.06 12.49 -21.60
N HIS A 336 -18.06 13.53 -20.76
CA HIS A 336 -19.20 14.44 -20.59
C HIS A 336 -18.75 15.89 -20.62
N PHE A 337 -19.55 16.75 -21.23
CA PHE A 337 -19.32 18.19 -21.29
C PHE A 337 -20.31 18.93 -20.40
N HIS A 338 -19.81 19.89 -19.63
CA HIS A 338 -20.63 20.74 -18.76
C HIS A 338 -20.36 22.21 -19.04
N TYR A 339 -21.43 23.00 -19.06
CA TYR A 339 -21.38 24.42 -19.36
C TYR A 339 -21.98 25.20 -18.20
N SER A 340 -21.21 26.14 -17.63
CA SER A 340 -21.73 27.06 -16.61
C SER A 340 -22.51 28.23 -17.22
N ALA A 341 -22.37 28.47 -18.54
CA ALA A 341 -23.08 29.54 -19.27
C ALA A 341 -22.91 30.92 -18.60
N LEU A 342 -21.70 31.20 -18.09
CA LEU A 342 -21.38 32.47 -17.44
C LEU A 342 -21.22 33.57 -18.48
N GLU A 343 -21.70 34.77 -18.15
CA GLU A 343 -21.64 35.94 -19.03
C GLU A 343 -21.27 37.23 -18.28
N GLY A 344 -20.72 38.20 -19.01
CA GLY A 344 -20.42 39.54 -18.52
C GLY A 344 -19.48 39.53 -17.31
N LEU A 345 -19.84 40.28 -16.26
CA LEU A 345 -19.00 40.40 -15.05
C LEU A 345 -18.91 39.11 -14.23
N ARG A 346 -19.82 38.15 -14.44
CA ARG A 346 -19.81 36.84 -13.75
C ARG A 346 -18.82 35.86 -14.38
N ASP A 347 -18.36 36.16 -15.59
CA ASP A 347 -17.31 35.40 -16.29
C ASP A 347 -15.97 36.14 -16.34
N LEU A 348 -15.79 37.17 -15.51
CA LEU A 348 -14.58 37.97 -15.50
C LEU A 348 -13.38 37.13 -15.03
N TYR A 349 -12.32 37.08 -15.85
CA TYR A 349 -11.04 36.46 -15.49
C TYR A 349 -9.85 37.31 -15.97
N THR A 350 -9.29 38.12 -15.07
CA THR A 350 -8.15 38.99 -15.37
C THR A 350 -6.99 38.83 -14.38
N ARG A 351 -5.91 38.18 -14.85
CA ARG A 351 -4.68 37.97 -14.06
C ARG A 351 -3.86 39.25 -13.81
N LYS A 352 -4.16 40.35 -14.52
CA LYS A 352 -3.47 41.63 -14.37
C LYS A 352 -4.15 42.56 -13.36
N PHE A 353 -5.35 42.21 -12.87
CA PHE A 353 -6.14 43.00 -11.91
C PHE A 353 -6.36 44.46 -12.38
N GLN A 354 -6.62 44.62 -13.68
CA GLN A 354 -6.87 45.91 -14.33
C GLN A 354 -8.27 45.90 -14.97
N GLY A 355 -8.99 47.02 -14.88
CA GLY A 355 -10.33 47.21 -15.44
C GLY A 355 -11.44 47.29 -14.38
N PRO A 356 -12.71 47.42 -14.79
CA PRO A 356 -13.85 47.44 -13.87
C PRO A 356 -13.99 46.10 -13.15
N VAL A 357 -14.14 46.14 -11.82
CA VAL A 357 -14.31 44.97 -10.96
C VAL A 357 -15.80 44.74 -10.67
N GLY A 358 -16.28 43.54 -10.97
CA GLY A 358 -17.65 43.13 -10.61
C GLY A 358 -17.78 42.78 -9.13
N PRO A 359 -19.02 42.54 -8.65
CA PRO A 359 -19.28 42.16 -7.26
C PRO A 359 -18.67 40.80 -6.85
N GLU A 360 -18.28 39.99 -7.83
CA GLU A 360 -17.65 38.67 -7.68
C GLU A 360 -16.13 38.68 -7.97
N GLY A 361 -15.54 39.88 -8.07
CA GLY A 361 -14.08 40.07 -8.17
C GLY A 361 -13.49 39.84 -9.57
N TYR A 362 -12.16 39.95 -9.66
CA TYR A 362 -11.39 39.82 -10.91
C TYR A 362 -11.26 38.37 -11.42
N MET A 363 -11.67 37.40 -10.60
CA MET A 363 -11.56 35.96 -10.85
C MET A 363 -12.94 35.28 -10.85
N ALA A 364 -14.01 36.05 -11.09
CA ALA A 364 -15.40 35.59 -11.01
C ALA A 364 -15.69 34.34 -11.83
N GLY A 365 -15.16 34.24 -13.07
CA GLY A 365 -15.40 33.08 -13.95
C GLY A 365 -15.02 31.73 -13.31
N PRO A 366 -13.74 31.48 -13.01
CA PRO A 366 -13.31 30.24 -12.36
C PRO A 366 -13.93 30.00 -10.99
N ASN A 367 -14.14 31.06 -10.20
CA ASN A 367 -14.76 30.94 -8.88
C ASN A 367 -16.21 30.42 -8.98
N ASN A 368 -17.01 31.02 -9.86
CA ASN A 368 -18.39 30.62 -10.10
C ASN A 368 -18.47 29.21 -10.68
N GLN A 369 -17.56 28.89 -11.61
CA GLN A 369 -17.46 27.55 -12.19
C GLN A 369 -17.19 26.48 -11.12
N PHE A 370 -16.28 26.74 -10.17
CA PHE A 370 -16.00 25.82 -9.05
C PHE A 370 -17.26 25.54 -8.22
N PHE A 371 -17.96 26.58 -7.76
CA PHE A 371 -19.16 26.39 -6.94
C PHE A 371 -20.27 25.69 -7.71
N ASP A 372 -20.42 25.99 -9.00
CA ASP A 372 -21.36 25.31 -9.89
C ASP A 372 -21.06 23.80 -9.95
N ILE A 373 -19.81 23.40 -10.16
CA ILE A 373 -19.42 21.98 -10.22
C ILE A 373 -19.72 21.29 -8.88
N ILE A 374 -19.23 21.82 -7.77
CA ILE A 374 -19.36 21.15 -6.47
C ILE A 374 -20.82 21.01 -6.04
N GLN A 375 -21.67 22.01 -6.32
CA GLN A 375 -23.08 22.00 -5.90
C GLN A 375 -23.99 21.22 -6.85
N LYS A 376 -23.75 21.26 -8.18
CA LYS A 376 -24.60 20.56 -9.17
C LYS A 376 -24.39 19.04 -9.16
N PHE A 377 -23.17 18.54 -8.91
CA PHE A 377 -22.82 17.12 -9.04
C PHE A 377 -22.88 16.33 -7.73
N SER A 378 -23.85 16.66 -6.86
CA SER A 378 -24.08 15.98 -5.57
C SER A 378 -24.92 14.70 -5.67
N VAL A 379 -25.68 14.55 -6.76
CA VAL A 379 -26.62 13.45 -6.95
C VAL A 379 -25.97 12.35 -7.78
N GLY A 380 -25.84 11.15 -7.21
CA GLY A 380 -25.34 9.96 -7.91
C GLY A 380 -23.81 9.81 -7.96
N MET A 381 -23.05 10.78 -7.45
CA MET A 381 -21.59 10.71 -7.34
C MET A 381 -21.16 10.67 -5.87
N SER A 382 -20.16 9.85 -5.56
CA SER A 382 -19.56 9.75 -4.23
C SER A 382 -18.42 10.76 -4.08
N HIS A 383 -17.25 10.46 -4.64
CA HIS A 383 -16.10 11.36 -4.67
C HIS A 383 -15.79 11.79 -6.10
N ILE A 384 -15.38 13.03 -6.28
CA ILE A 384 -14.83 13.54 -7.55
C ILE A 384 -13.45 14.11 -7.31
N VAL A 385 -12.58 14.07 -8.32
CA VAL A 385 -11.32 14.83 -8.31
C VAL A 385 -11.42 15.97 -9.29
N LEU A 386 -11.10 17.19 -8.84
CA LEU A 386 -10.98 18.36 -9.69
C LEU A 386 -9.51 18.56 -10.04
N LEU A 387 -9.19 18.56 -11.33
CA LEU A 387 -7.85 18.74 -11.86
C LEU A 387 -7.83 19.93 -12.82
N GLU A 388 -6.98 20.92 -12.53
CA GLU A 388 -6.76 22.04 -13.44
C GLU A 388 -6.02 21.59 -14.71
N PRO A 389 -6.14 22.30 -15.85
CA PRO A 389 -5.54 21.88 -17.11
C PRO A 389 -4.01 21.76 -17.11
N ASP A 390 -3.32 22.41 -16.16
CA ASP A 390 -1.86 22.28 -15.93
C ASP A 390 -1.47 21.30 -14.81
N ALA A 391 -2.41 20.54 -14.26
CA ALA A 391 -2.09 19.37 -13.44
C ALA A 391 -1.57 18.23 -14.33
N ILE A 392 -0.25 18.12 -14.43
CA ILE A 392 0.38 17.17 -15.35
C ILE A 392 0.73 15.85 -14.64
N PRO A 393 0.41 14.69 -15.25
CA PRO A 393 0.92 13.42 -14.77
C PRO A 393 2.43 13.38 -14.90
N ILE A 394 3.08 13.07 -13.80
CA ILE A 394 4.51 12.78 -13.80
C ILE A 394 4.79 11.30 -13.88
N ARG A 395 3.83 10.40 -13.70
CA ARG A 395 3.97 8.95 -13.95
C ARG A 395 2.59 8.31 -14.16
N ALA A 396 2.56 7.11 -14.72
CA ALA A 396 1.34 6.34 -14.92
C ALA A 396 0.74 5.87 -13.59
N ASN A 397 -0.51 5.40 -13.65
CA ASN A 397 -1.30 4.91 -12.51
C ASN A 397 -1.83 6.00 -11.58
N TRP A 398 -1.90 7.24 -12.04
CA TRP A 398 -2.32 8.36 -11.21
C TRP A 398 -3.80 8.25 -10.79
N LEU A 399 -4.66 7.72 -11.67
CA LEU A 399 -6.08 7.59 -11.36
C LEU A 399 -6.32 6.46 -10.36
N ALA A 400 -5.63 5.32 -10.54
CA ALA A 400 -5.65 4.23 -9.56
C ALA A 400 -5.12 4.66 -8.18
N ALA A 401 -4.09 5.52 -8.13
CA ALA A 401 -3.58 6.05 -6.87
C ALA A 401 -4.59 6.96 -6.15
N ILE A 402 -5.42 7.70 -6.90
CA ILE A 402 -6.53 8.48 -6.34
C ILE A 402 -7.64 7.55 -5.86
N GLU A 403 -8.00 6.50 -6.62
CA GLU A 403 -8.97 5.50 -6.18
C GLU A 403 -8.53 4.79 -4.89
N ASP A 404 -7.27 4.35 -4.81
CA ASP A 404 -6.69 3.76 -3.60
C ASP A 404 -6.75 4.72 -2.41
N LEU A 405 -6.52 6.02 -2.65
CA LEU A 405 -6.63 7.06 -1.62
C LEU A 405 -8.07 7.24 -1.14
N VAL A 406 -9.05 7.22 -2.04
CA VAL A 406 -10.48 7.32 -1.70
C VAL A 406 -10.95 6.07 -0.93
N CYS A 407 -10.59 4.88 -1.40
CA CYS A 407 -10.96 3.59 -0.81
C CYS A 407 -10.26 3.34 0.54
N GLY A 408 -9.01 3.78 0.69
CA GLY A 408 -8.16 3.50 1.85
C GLY A 408 -8.19 4.55 2.97
N SER A 409 -8.84 5.69 2.76
CA SER A 409 -8.88 6.77 3.76
C SER A 409 -10.10 6.70 4.67
N GLU A 410 -9.94 7.12 5.93
CA GLU A 410 -11.09 7.50 6.75
C GLU A 410 -11.86 8.65 6.07
N ARG A 411 -13.18 8.69 6.29
CA ARG A 411 -14.11 9.61 5.61
C ARG A 411 -13.69 11.08 5.73
N PHE A 412 -13.47 11.72 4.58
CA PHE A 412 -13.11 13.12 4.43
C PHE A 412 -14.12 13.87 3.54
N TRP A 413 -14.02 15.20 3.52
CA TRP A 413 -14.78 16.09 2.64
C TRP A 413 -13.90 16.63 1.52
N ILE A 414 -12.70 17.09 1.85
CA ILE A 414 -11.70 17.56 0.88
C ILE A 414 -10.36 16.89 1.18
N CYS A 415 -9.72 16.34 0.16
CA CYS A 415 -8.36 15.83 0.22
C CYS A 415 -7.52 16.42 -0.92
N GLY A 416 -6.61 17.33 -0.60
CA GLY A 416 -5.80 18.05 -1.60
C GLY A 416 -4.31 18.07 -1.28
N SER A 417 -3.52 18.81 -2.05
CA SER A 417 -2.06 18.89 -1.84
C SER A 417 -1.67 19.91 -0.77
N HIS A 418 -0.53 19.67 -0.12
CA HIS A 418 0.23 20.75 0.49
C HIS A 418 0.98 21.54 -0.59
N TYR A 419 1.02 22.87 -0.49
CA TYR A 419 1.93 23.66 -1.30
C TYR A 419 3.40 23.35 -0.94
N ARG A 420 4.23 23.08 -1.95
CA ARG A 420 5.60 22.57 -1.81
C ARG A 420 6.64 23.34 -2.64
N GLY A 421 6.26 24.50 -3.13
CA GLY A 421 7.15 25.40 -3.86
C GLY A 421 8.07 26.22 -2.95
N ILE A 422 8.83 27.11 -3.57
CA ILE A 422 9.81 27.97 -2.90
C ILE A 422 9.16 29.22 -2.29
N ALA A 423 7.91 29.54 -2.64
CA ALA A 423 7.22 30.68 -2.05
C ALA A 423 6.88 30.43 -0.58
N LYS A 424 6.90 31.49 0.22
CA LYS A 424 6.50 31.43 1.63
C LYS A 424 5.00 31.65 1.75
N ILE A 425 4.21 30.60 1.55
CA ILE A 425 2.76 30.60 1.76
C ILE A 425 2.35 29.53 2.78
N HIS A 426 1.17 29.67 3.39
CA HIS A 426 0.71 28.74 4.42
C HIS A 426 0.33 27.38 3.80
N ALA A 427 0.61 26.27 4.49
CA ALA A 427 0.43 24.92 3.93
C ALA A 427 -1.03 24.50 3.68
N PHE A 428 -2.00 25.27 4.20
CA PHE A 428 -3.44 25.15 3.93
C PHE A 428 -3.92 25.99 2.73
N SER A 429 -3.08 26.92 2.28
CA SER A 429 -3.31 27.69 1.05
C SER A 429 -3.23 26.71 -0.12
N HIS A 430 -4.26 26.68 -0.99
CA HIS A 430 -4.39 25.78 -2.14
C HIS A 430 -4.82 24.32 -1.87
N ILE A 431 -5.30 23.98 -0.66
CA ILE A 431 -5.85 22.64 -0.37
C ILE A 431 -7.00 22.24 -1.31
N ASN A 432 -7.69 23.20 -1.93
CA ASN A 432 -8.87 22.95 -2.77
C ASN A 432 -8.73 23.46 -4.21
N GLY A 433 -7.51 23.53 -4.77
CA GLY A 433 -7.30 23.84 -6.20
C GLY A 433 -7.19 22.59 -7.10
N ASN A 434 -6.42 21.59 -6.65
CA ASN A 434 -6.35 20.26 -7.27
C ASN A 434 -6.59 19.20 -6.20
N ALA A 435 -7.85 18.83 -6.01
CA ALA A 435 -8.27 18.09 -4.82
C ALA A 435 -9.42 17.13 -5.11
N ILE A 436 -9.62 16.21 -4.17
CA ILE A 436 -10.69 15.23 -4.15
C ILE A 436 -11.79 15.74 -3.22
N TYR A 437 -13.04 15.71 -3.68
CA TYR A 437 -14.22 16.21 -2.96
C TYR A 437 -15.24 15.10 -2.80
N ASN A 438 -15.77 14.96 -1.58
CA ASN A 438 -16.86 14.01 -1.28
C ASN A 438 -18.22 14.66 -1.54
N VAL A 439 -18.53 14.90 -2.81
CA VAL A 439 -19.76 15.60 -3.25
C VAL A 439 -21.03 14.85 -2.89
N GLY A 440 -20.96 13.52 -2.69
CA GLY A 440 -22.10 12.70 -2.28
C GLY A 440 -22.46 12.82 -0.80
N ASP A 441 -21.65 13.47 0.03
CA ASP A 441 -21.95 13.69 1.45
C ASP A 441 -22.91 14.88 1.63
N PRO A 442 -24.17 14.68 2.11
CA PRO A 442 -25.11 15.78 2.29
C PRO A 442 -24.62 16.85 3.28
N ALA A 443 -23.80 16.47 4.27
CA ALA A 443 -23.24 17.43 5.21
C ALA A 443 -22.15 18.28 4.55
N PHE A 444 -21.39 17.73 3.61
CA PHE A 444 -20.45 18.50 2.79
C PHE A 444 -21.18 19.48 1.86
N GLN A 445 -22.30 19.07 1.25
CA GLN A 445 -23.09 19.96 0.39
C GLN A 445 -23.66 21.16 1.15
N ARG A 446 -24.22 20.93 2.35
CA ARG A 446 -24.65 22.02 3.25
C ARG A 446 -23.49 22.92 3.64
N PHE A 447 -22.33 22.34 3.95
CA PHE A 447 -21.14 23.11 4.25
C PHE A 447 -20.73 24.06 3.11
N ILE A 448 -20.73 23.57 1.86
CA ILE A 448 -20.39 24.39 0.69
C ILE A 448 -21.43 25.50 0.49
N GLY A 449 -22.72 25.17 0.53
CA GLY A 449 -23.81 26.10 0.24
C GLY A 449 -24.08 27.12 1.34
N ASP A 450 -24.08 26.69 2.60
CA ASP A 450 -24.56 27.50 3.73
C ASP A 450 -23.41 28.19 4.46
N THR A 451 -22.16 27.75 4.27
CA THR A 451 -20.98 28.27 4.98
C THR A 451 -19.91 28.81 4.04
N LEU A 452 -19.32 27.98 3.18
CA LEU A 452 -18.15 28.40 2.39
C LEU A 452 -18.50 29.45 1.32
N LYS A 453 -19.56 29.22 0.53
CA LYS A 453 -19.94 30.13 -0.56
C LYS A 453 -20.37 31.52 -0.06
N PRO A 454 -21.22 31.65 0.99
CA PRO A 454 -21.55 32.96 1.56
C PRO A 454 -20.32 33.69 2.11
N HIS A 455 -19.45 33.00 2.85
CA HIS A 455 -18.19 33.55 3.34
C HIS A 455 -17.33 34.09 2.20
N PHE A 456 -17.12 33.26 1.18
CA PHE A 456 -16.33 33.60 0.01
C PHE A 456 -16.84 34.86 -0.70
N LEU A 457 -18.15 34.93 -0.96
CA LEU A 457 -18.76 36.09 -1.62
C LEU A 457 -18.66 37.37 -0.79
N ALA A 458 -18.74 37.28 0.54
CA ALA A 458 -18.50 38.42 1.41
C ALA A 458 -17.04 38.88 1.32
N ARG A 459 -16.10 37.96 1.40
CA ARG A 459 -14.67 38.26 1.37
C ARG A 459 -14.18 38.80 0.04
N VAL A 460 -14.72 38.31 -1.08
CA VAL A 460 -14.38 38.79 -2.44
C VAL A 460 -14.68 40.28 -2.60
N ARG A 461 -15.71 40.81 -1.94
CA ARG A 461 -16.02 42.26 -2.00
C ARG A 461 -14.93 43.11 -1.34
N GLU A 462 -14.26 42.55 -0.33
CA GLU A 462 -13.16 43.21 0.40
C GLU A 462 -11.81 42.94 -0.27
N VAL A 463 -11.63 41.74 -0.81
CA VAL A 463 -10.42 41.27 -1.48
C VAL A 463 -10.80 40.77 -2.88
N PRO A 464 -10.94 41.67 -3.88
CA PRO A 464 -11.46 41.30 -5.20
C PRO A 464 -10.55 40.39 -6.04
N ARG A 465 -9.36 40.07 -5.54
CA ARG A 465 -8.40 39.14 -6.14
C ARG A 465 -8.50 37.72 -5.56
N LEU A 466 -9.43 37.46 -4.65
CA LEU A 466 -9.56 36.17 -3.97
C LEU A 466 -9.99 35.07 -4.95
N CYS A 467 -9.32 33.94 -4.87
CA CYS A 467 -9.60 32.74 -5.65
C CYS A 467 -10.23 31.67 -4.76
N TYR A 468 -11.06 30.81 -5.35
CA TYR A 468 -11.76 29.74 -4.62
C TYR A 468 -10.78 28.79 -3.92
N ASP A 469 -9.63 28.49 -4.53
CA ASP A 469 -8.59 27.56 -4.07
C ASP A 469 -7.85 28.01 -2.79
N VAL A 470 -8.05 29.25 -2.36
CA VAL A 470 -7.58 29.76 -1.05
C VAL A 470 -8.73 30.08 -0.09
N ALA A 471 -9.98 29.91 -0.51
CA ALA A 471 -11.17 30.25 0.28
C ALA A 471 -11.26 29.47 1.59
N ILE A 472 -10.89 28.18 1.58
CA ILE A 472 -10.85 27.37 2.81
C ILE A 472 -9.84 27.95 3.80
N TYR A 473 -8.66 28.37 3.33
CA TYR A 473 -7.65 28.95 4.20
C TYR A 473 -8.09 30.30 4.78
N ASP A 474 -8.67 31.19 3.96
CA ASP A 474 -9.16 32.49 4.42
C ASP A 474 -10.26 32.35 5.49
N LEU A 475 -11.16 31.39 5.32
CA LEU A 475 -12.17 31.03 6.32
C LEU A 475 -11.55 30.50 7.62
N PHE A 476 -10.47 29.73 7.55
CA PHE A 476 -9.74 29.27 8.73
C PHE A 476 -9.04 30.43 9.45
N GLU A 477 -8.36 31.32 8.71
CA GLU A 477 -7.71 32.50 9.29
C GLU A 477 -8.69 33.36 10.09
N GLU A 478 -9.89 33.62 9.57
CA GLU A 478 -10.90 34.39 10.31
C GLU A 478 -11.31 33.72 11.63
N VAL A 479 -11.53 32.40 11.61
CA VAL A 479 -11.94 31.62 12.80
C VAL A 479 -10.85 31.57 13.86
N PHE A 480 -9.57 31.48 13.45
CA PHE A 480 -8.44 31.33 14.39
C PHE A 480 -7.80 32.64 14.84
N THR A 481 -8.01 33.75 14.12
CA THR A 481 -7.51 35.09 14.51
C THR A 481 -8.48 35.89 15.39
N GLY A 482 -9.68 35.35 15.66
CA GLY A 482 -10.53 35.82 16.76
C GLY A 482 -11.64 36.81 16.39
N VAL A 483 -12.08 36.85 15.13
CA VAL A 483 -13.26 37.62 14.71
C VAL A 483 -14.56 36.80 14.82
N ALA A 484 -14.47 35.48 14.96
CA ALA A 484 -15.61 34.57 14.99
C ALA A 484 -16.22 34.38 16.39
N ASP A 485 -17.55 34.28 16.47
CA ASP A 485 -18.26 33.95 17.72
C ASP A 485 -17.94 32.50 18.20
N ALA A 486 -18.20 32.20 19.47
CA ALA A 486 -17.94 30.89 20.06
C ALA A 486 -18.71 29.74 19.38
N GLN A 487 -19.84 30.03 18.73
CA GLN A 487 -20.67 29.07 18.02
C GLN A 487 -20.07 28.69 16.65
N ALA A 488 -19.42 29.63 15.96
CA ALA A 488 -18.63 29.38 14.77
C ALA A 488 -17.44 28.46 15.10
N PHE A 489 -16.64 28.79 16.13
CA PHE A 489 -15.51 27.93 16.53
C PHE A 489 -15.93 26.49 16.90
N GLY A 490 -17.06 26.32 17.58
CA GLY A 490 -17.64 25.01 17.91
C GLY A 490 -18.06 24.21 16.68
N ARG A 491 -18.78 24.84 15.73
CA ARG A 491 -19.15 24.22 14.45
C ARG A 491 -17.91 23.80 13.65
N TRP A 492 -16.85 24.61 13.66
CA TRP A 492 -15.62 24.36 12.92
C TRP A 492 -14.74 23.26 13.50
N SER A 493 -14.56 23.25 14.82
CA SER A 493 -13.81 22.20 15.51
C SER A 493 -14.42 20.82 15.25
N ALA A 494 -15.74 20.75 15.04
CA ALA A 494 -16.44 19.53 14.71
C ALA A 494 -16.13 19.00 13.30
N VAL A 495 -15.72 19.83 12.33
CA VAL A 495 -15.54 19.42 10.93
C VAL A 495 -14.10 19.51 10.43
N ALA A 496 -13.18 20.15 11.16
CA ALA A 496 -11.78 20.32 10.74
C ALA A 496 -11.07 19.00 10.36
N HIS A 497 -11.41 17.90 11.02
CA HIS A 497 -10.88 16.56 10.75
C HIS A 497 -11.30 15.97 9.38
N ARG A 498 -12.26 16.62 8.68
CA ARG A 498 -12.73 16.25 7.34
C ARG A 498 -11.87 16.83 6.22
N PHE A 499 -10.93 17.73 6.51
CA PHE A 499 -9.99 18.29 5.52
C PHE A 499 -8.65 17.58 5.64
N ARG A 500 -8.14 17.04 4.53
CA ARG A 500 -6.94 16.19 4.50
C ARG A 500 -5.97 16.61 3.43
N PHE A 501 -4.73 16.22 3.64
CA PHE A 501 -3.67 16.39 2.67
C PHE A 501 -3.24 15.06 2.07
N SER A 502 -2.83 15.12 0.81
CA SER A 502 -2.34 14.02 0.01
C SER A 502 -1.03 14.41 -0.67
N GLU A 503 -0.19 13.40 -0.86
CA GLU A 503 1.07 13.46 -1.58
C GLU A 503 0.92 13.08 -3.06
N VAL A 504 -0.25 12.55 -3.44
CA VAL A 504 -0.54 12.04 -4.79
C VAL A 504 -0.52 13.18 -5.82
N VAL A 505 -1.04 14.34 -5.42
CA VAL A 505 -0.92 15.61 -6.16
C VAL A 505 0.10 16.46 -5.42
N VAL A 506 1.05 17.03 -6.14
CA VAL A 506 1.99 18.01 -5.57
C VAL A 506 1.75 19.37 -6.20
N ASP A 507 1.53 20.36 -5.35
CA ASP A 507 1.28 21.74 -5.75
C ASP A 507 2.53 22.62 -5.63
N VAL A 508 2.94 23.20 -6.77
CA VAL A 508 4.13 24.04 -6.97
C VAL A 508 3.80 25.17 -7.96
N SER A 509 2.61 25.75 -7.80
CA SER A 509 1.97 26.60 -8.82
C SER A 509 2.27 28.09 -8.70
N HIS A 510 2.98 28.54 -7.65
CA HIS A 510 3.20 29.95 -7.35
C HIS A 510 4.08 30.61 -8.44
N PRO A 511 3.87 31.89 -8.81
CA PRO A 511 4.69 32.56 -9.82
C PRO A 511 6.20 32.49 -9.60
N HIS A 512 6.66 32.52 -8.34
CA HIS A 512 8.08 32.34 -8.00
C HIS A 512 8.62 30.94 -8.34
N ASP A 513 7.79 29.91 -8.35
CA ASP A 513 8.18 28.54 -8.73
C ASP A 513 8.34 28.38 -10.24
N ARG A 514 7.81 29.33 -11.02
CA ARG A 514 7.86 29.33 -12.49
C ARG A 514 9.13 29.99 -13.04
N LEU A 515 10.00 30.49 -12.17
CA LEU A 515 11.30 31.03 -12.56
C LEU A 515 12.20 29.89 -13.08
N PRO A 516 13.02 30.11 -14.13
CA PRO A 516 13.84 29.06 -14.75
C PRO A 516 14.69 28.26 -13.76
N ASP A 517 15.26 28.92 -12.74
CA ASP A 517 16.12 28.31 -11.72
C ASP A 517 15.33 27.45 -10.69
N ALA A 518 14.01 27.62 -10.61
CA ALA A 518 13.12 26.87 -9.73
C ALA A 518 12.45 25.68 -10.44
N LEU A 519 12.50 25.62 -11.77
CA LEU A 519 11.86 24.55 -12.56
C LEU A 519 12.57 23.21 -12.38
N LEU A 520 11.80 22.19 -12.01
CA LEU A 520 12.29 20.81 -11.96
C LEU A 520 12.11 20.16 -13.34
N SER A 521 13.07 19.33 -13.75
CA SER A 521 12.82 18.32 -14.80
C SER A 521 11.90 17.21 -14.29
N LEU A 522 11.26 16.47 -15.20
CA LEU A 522 10.40 15.33 -14.85
C LEU A 522 11.09 14.33 -13.91
N ARG A 523 12.38 14.06 -14.15
CA ARG A 523 13.19 13.17 -13.33
C ARG A 523 13.43 13.75 -11.92
N GLN A 524 13.69 15.05 -11.81
CA GLN A 524 13.86 15.71 -10.51
C GLN A 524 12.55 15.75 -9.74
N ALA A 525 11.42 16.04 -10.40
CA ALA A 525 10.09 16.02 -9.78
C ALA A 525 9.77 14.63 -9.19
N ARG A 526 9.96 13.56 -9.97
CA ARG A 526 9.78 12.16 -9.51
C ARG A 526 10.68 11.78 -8.34
N SER A 527 11.94 12.24 -8.36
CA SER A 527 12.89 11.94 -7.30
C SER A 527 12.63 12.73 -6.03
N LYS A 528 12.20 13.99 -6.14
CA LYS A 528 11.90 14.86 -5.00
C LYS A 528 10.58 14.47 -4.34
N TYR A 529 9.61 14.01 -5.13
CA TYR A 529 8.28 13.63 -4.69
C TYR A 529 7.98 12.18 -5.10
N PRO A 530 8.48 11.18 -4.33
CA PRO A 530 8.37 9.77 -4.71
C PRO A 530 6.92 9.27 -4.72
N ASP A 531 6.04 9.84 -3.91
CA ASP A 531 4.63 9.45 -3.81
C ASP A 531 3.71 10.26 -4.75
N ALA A 532 4.26 11.25 -5.46
CA ALA A 532 3.50 12.11 -6.36
C ALA A 532 3.30 11.47 -7.73
N TYR A 533 2.04 11.50 -8.17
CA TYR A 533 1.60 11.05 -9.48
C TYR A 533 1.24 12.22 -10.40
N LEU A 534 0.65 13.26 -9.82
CA LEU A 534 0.29 14.51 -10.49
C LEU A 534 1.14 15.65 -9.94
N TYR A 535 1.52 16.58 -10.82
CA TYR A 535 2.32 17.75 -10.50
C TYR A 535 1.62 18.99 -11.04
N HIS A 536 1.19 19.87 -10.14
CA HIS A 536 0.53 21.12 -10.49
C HIS A 536 1.57 22.24 -10.51
N GLY A 537 1.98 22.63 -11.71
CA GLY A 537 3.05 23.60 -11.94
C GLY A 537 3.84 23.33 -13.22
N ALA A 538 4.77 24.24 -13.56
CA ALA A 538 5.60 24.07 -14.76
C ALA A 538 6.77 23.10 -14.51
N ILE A 539 7.06 22.25 -15.49
CA ILE A 539 8.26 21.40 -15.54
C ILE A 539 9.18 21.93 -16.63
N ALA A 540 10.50 21.91 -16.39
CA ALA A 540 11.49 22.34 -17.37
C ALA A 540 11.33 21.54 -18.67
N LYS A 541 11.16 22.22 -19.81
CA LYS A 541 11.11 21.58 -21.14
C LYS A 541 12.41 20.79 -21.34
N ILE A 542 12.28 19.49 -21.55
CA ILE A 542 13.38 18.64 -21.97
C ILE A 542 13.62 18.94 -23.46
N GLU A 543 14.87 19.20 -23.87
CA GLU A 543 15.27 19.13 -25.27
C GLU A 543 14.88 17.75 -25.81
N GLU A 544 13.95 17.73 -26.74
CA GLU A 544 13.20 16.57 -27.24
C GLU A 544 14.04 15.59 -28.08
N THR A 545 15.36 15.53 -27.88
CA THR A 545 16.31 14.83 -28.77
C THR A 545 17.02 13.62 -28.16
N ALA A 546 16.56 13.05 -27.04
CA ALA A 546 17.26 11.89 -26.45
C ALA A 546 16.39 10.76 -25.88
N LEU A 547 15.06 10.80 -26.02
CA LEU A 547 14.17 9.85 -25.32
C LEU A 547 13.15 9.10 -26.18
N SER A 548 13.14 9.28 -27.50
CA SER A 548 12.27 8.49 -28.40
C SER A 548 12.78 7.07 -28.70
N GLY A 549 13.81 6.58 -28.01
CA GLY A 549 14.46 5.30 -28.31
C GLY A 549 14.10 4.09 -27.44
N VAL A 550 13.47 4.25 -26.26
CA VAL A 550 13.29 3.10 -25.35
C VAL A 550 11.96 3.18 -24.61
N PHE A 551 11.16 2.10 -24.76
CA PHE A 551 9.87 1.81 -24.11
C PHE A 551 8.58 2.21 -24.85
N VAL A 552 8.45 1.79 -26.11
CA VAL A 552 7.18 1.22 -26.56
C VAL A 552 7.03 -0.15 -25.90
N GLY A 553 6.04 -0.30 -25.04
CA GLY A 553 5.68 -1.62 -24.52
C GLY A 553 5.14 -2.48 -25.66
N ALA A 554 5.92 -3.47 -26.08
CA ALA A 554 5.43 -4.53 -26.94
C ALA A 554 4.27 -5.24 -26.23
N SER A 555 3.06 -5.09 -26.77
CA SER A 555 2.14 -6.22 -26.86
C SER A 555 2.92 -7.45 -27.29
N HIS A 556 2.62 -8.64 -26.78
CA HIS A 556 3.13 -9.87 -27.36
C HIS A 556 2.77 -9.97 -28.86
N ARG A 557 3.63 -9.41 -29.70
CA ARG A 557 4.34 -10.15 -30.72
C ARG A 557 5.79 -10.18 -30.27
N ALA A 558 6.42 -11.35 -30.34
CA ALA A 558 7.86 -11.45 -30.14
C ALA A 558 8.54 -10.37 -31.01
N PRO A 559 9.45 -9.53 -30.46
CA PRO A 559 10.26 -8.68 -31.31
C PRO A 559 10.93 -9.58 -32.35
N SER A 560 10.90 -9.16 -33.61
CA SER A 560 11.82 -9.72 -34.58
C SER A 560 13.23 -9.52 -34.01
N PRO A 561 14.07 -10.57 -33.95
CA PRO A 561 15.41 -10.46 -33.36
C PRO A 561 16.12 -9.22 -33.92
N SER A 562 16.83 -8.51 -33.05
CA SER A 562 17.69 -7.41 -33.50
C SER A 562 18.79 -8.01 -34.38
N ALA A 563 18.54 -8.04 -35.69
CA ALA A 563 19.43 -8.69 -36.64
C ALA A 563 20.84 -8.10 -36.48
N GLY A 564 21.78 -8.92 -36.00
CA GLY A 564 23.21 -8.67 -35.90
C GLY A 564 23.81 -8.50 -34.49
N VAL A 565 23.05 -8.61 -33.38
CA VAL A 565 23.61 -8.41 -32.02
C VAL A 565 23.97 -9.73 -31.32
N THR A 566 25.23 -9.86 -30.91
CA THR A 566 25.74 -10.95 -30.07
C THR A 566 25.90 -10.48 -28.62
N LEU A 567 25.22 -11.13 -27.68
CA LEU A 567 25.48 -10.94 -26.26
C LEU A 567 26.58 -11.90 -25.80
N VAL A 568 27.59 -11.35 -25.13
CA VAL A 568 28.67 -12.10 -24.49
C VAL A 568 28.57 -11.94 -22.98
N MET A 569 28.11 -13.00 -22.32
CA MET A 569 28.16 -13.14 -20.86
C MET A 569 29.57 -13.47 -20.42
N ILE A 570 30.06 -12.81 -19.38
CA ILE A 570 31.36 -13.05 -18.78
C ILE A 570 31.12 -13.71 -17.43
N ASP A 571 31.27 -15.04 -17.39
CA ASP A 571 31.05 -15.84 -16.18
C ASP A 571 32.31 -16.64 -15.79
N PRO A 572 33.27 -16.02 -15.08
CA PRO A 572 34.43 -16.74 -14.55
C PRO A 572 34.08 -17.72 -13.41
N ASP A 573 32.84 -17.73 -12.94
CA ASP A 573 32.35 -18.59 -11.85
C ASP A 573 31.70 -19.89 -12.38
N ALA A 574 31.49 -19.98 -13.70
CA ALA A 574 31.11 -21.20 -14.40
C ALA A 574 32.21 -22.27 -14.30
N LEU A 575 32.19 -23.05 -13.22
CA LEU A 575 33.15 -24.13 -12.91
C LEU A 575 32.55 -25.54 -12.96
N GLY A 576 31.24 -25.66 -13.11
CA GLY A 576 30.54 -26.94 -13.14
C GLY A 576 29.03 -26.77 -12.98
N GLN A 577 28.29 -27.89 -12.91
CA GLN A 577 26.82 -27.93 -12.74
C GLN A 577 26.30 -27.32 -11.43
N PHE A 578 27.19 -26.73 -10.63
CA PHE A 578 26.95 -26.39 -9.24
C PHE A 578 27.11 -24.90 -8.98
N GLY A 579 26.17 -24.35 -8.21
CA GLY A 579 26.03 -22.91 -8.02
C GLY A 579 24.93 -22.37 -8.94
N HIS A 580 24.41 -21.20 -8.60
CA HIS A 580 23.33 -20.58 -9.36
C HIS A 580 23.77 -20.15 -10.77
N TYR A 581 25.06 -20.20 -11.09
CA TYR A 581 25.70 -19.58 -12.25
C TYR A 581 25.33 -20.24 -13.59
N LEU A 582 25.46 -21.57 -13.73
CA LEU A 582 25.04 -22.23 -14.98
C LEU A 582 23.52 -22.19 -15.19
N ALA A 583 22.73 -22.33 -14.12
CA ALA A 583 21.29 -22.15 -14.21
C ALA A 583 20.95 -20.71 -14.61
N TYR A 584 21.72 -19.73 -14.14
CA TYR A 584 21.57 -18.33 -14.51
C TYR A 584 21.84 -18.11 -15.99
N ASP A 585 22.94 -18.68 -16.52
CA ASP A 585 23.27 -18.60 -17.95
C ASP A 585 22.21 -19.26 -18.83
N ASP A 586 21.74 -20.46 -18.45
CA ASP A 586 20.71 -21.21 -19.20
C ASP A 586 19.37 -20.43 -19.25
N GLN A 587 18.98 -19.80 -18.14
CA GLN A 587 17.74 -19.01 -18.09
C GLN A 587 17.88 -17.69 -18.83
N LEU A 588 19.04 -17.05 -18.75
CA LEU A 588 19.33 -15.83 -19.48
C LEU A 588 19.38 -16.08 -20.99
N ASP A 589 20.00 -17.18 -21.45
CA ASP A 589 19.94 -17.63 -22.85
C ASP A 589 18.49 -17.72 -23.32
N ALA A 590 17.65 -18.44 -22.58
CA ALA A 590 16.25 -18.63 -22.93
C ALA A 590 15.47 -17.31 -23.02
N ALA A 591 15.72 -16.37 -22.11
CA ALA A 591 15.07 -15.05 -22.09
C ALA A 591 15.60 -14.09 -23.17
N LEU A 592 16.83 -14.30 -23.66
CA LEU A 592 17.46 -13.45 -24.67
C LEU A 592 17.13 -13.84 -26.11
N ARG A 593 16.57 -15.01 -26.36
CA ARG A 593 16.19 -15.48 -27.71
C ARG A 593 15.37 -14.46 -28.54
N PRO A 594 14.46 -13.66 -27.96
CA PRO A 594 13.76 -12.61 -28.71
C PRO A 594 14.63 -11.38 -29.02
N TYR A 595 15.74 -11.20 -28.32
CA TYR A 595 16.50 -9.95 -28.28
C TYR A 595 17.86 -10.03 -28.97
N ALA A 596 18.55 -11.17 -28.90
CA ALA A 596 19.88 -11.36 -29.44
C ALA A 596 19.93 -12.53 -30.43
N ASP A 597 20.65 -12.36 -31.53
CA ASP A 597 20.89 -13.42 -32.53
C ASP A 597 21.76 -14.54 -31.96
N ARG A 598 22.63 -14.17 -31.03
CA ARG A 598 23.63 -15.07 -30.50
C ARG A 598 23.96 -14.77 -29.04
N PHE A 599 24.04 -15.83 -28.26
CA PHE A 599 24.51 -15.84 -26.88
C PHE A 599 25.82 -16.61 -26.78
N VAL A 600 26.81 -16.04 -26.10
CA VAL A 600 28.11 -16.66 -25.82
C VAL A 600 28.46 -16.42 -24.37
N VAL A 601 28.98 -17.44 -23.68
CA VAL A 601 29.46 -17.34 -22.30
C VAL A 601 30.97 -17.54 -22.28
N LEU A 602 31.72 -16.50 -21.92
CA LEU A 602 33.13 -16.61 -21.59
C LEU A 602 33.24 -17.23 -20.20
N ALA A 603 33.60 -18.51 -20.16
CA ALA A 603 33.62 -19.29 -18.92
C ALA A 603 35.04 -19.58 -18.43
N ASN A 604 35.12 -20.10 -17.20
CA ASN A 604 36.38 -20.53 -16.64
C ASN A 604 36.97 -21.72 -17.42
N LYS A 605 38.30 -21.72 -17.63
CA LYS A 605 39.03 -22.82 -18.29
C LYS A 605 38.90 -24.16 -17.56
N LYS A 606 38.53 -24.15 -16.28
CA LYS A 606 38.27 -25.36 -15.48
C LYS A 606 36.87 -25.95 -15.68
N LEU A 607 36.02 -25.33 -16.50
CA LEU A 607 34.68 -25.86 -16.80
C LEU A 607 34.80 -27.25 -17.46
N PRO A 608 34.10 -28.29 -16.97
CA PRO A 608 34.19 -29.63 -17.54
C PRO A 608 33.76 -29.71 -19.00
N ALA A 609 34.46 -30.53 -19.79
CA ALA A 609 34.19 -30.73 -21.21
C ALA A 609 32.75 -31.23 -21.49
N SER A 610 32.19 -32.04 -20.58
CA SER A 610 30.81 -32.52 -20.70
C SER A 610 29.77 -31.39 -20.74
N ILE A 611 30.07 -30.23 -20.12
CA ILE A 611 29.19 -29.06 -20.14
C ILE A 611 29.35 -28.32 -21.46
N THR A 612 30.57 -28.09 -21.92
CA THR A 612 30.84 -27.37 -23.18
C THR A 612 30.40 -28.16 -24.41
N GLU A 613 30.45 -29.49 -24.37
CA GLU A 613 29.90 -30.37 -25.40
C GLU A 613 28.37 -30.28 -25.47
N SER A 614 27.70 -30.26 -24.31
CA SER A 614 26.24 -30.15 -24.22
C SER A 614 25.70 -28.75 -24.55
N ARG A 615 26.52 -27.71 -24.39
CA ARG A 615 26.15 -26.29 -24.55
C ARG A 615 27.22 -25.55 -25.33
N ARG A 616 27.05 -25.52 -26.65
CA ARG A 616 28.03 -24.94 -27.59
C ARG A 616 28.22 -23.42 -27.48
N TYR A 617 27.41 -22.73 -26.66
CA TYR A 617 27.58 -21.30 -26.38
C TYR A 617 28.63 -21.02 -25.29
N PHE A 618 29.16 -22.03 -24.59
CA PHE A 618 30.26 -21.85 -23.65
C PHE A 618 31.62 -21.80 -24.36
N LEU A 619 32.41 -20.77 -24.04
CA LEU A 619 33.78 -20.59 -24.46
C LEU A 619 34.71 -20.52 -23.23
N PRO A 620 35.35 -21.64 -22.83
CA PRO A 620 36.28 -21.65 -21.71
C PRO A 620 37.55 -20.87 -22.05
N CYS A 621 37.68 -19.64 -21.52
CA CYS A 621 38.82 -18.77 -21.81
C CYS A 621 39.32 -17.97 -20.61
N LEU A 622 38.59 -17.96 -19.49
CA LEU A 622 38.93 -17.19 -18.29
C LEU A 622 39.71 -18.03 -17.28
N THR A 623 40.75 -17.47 -16.68
CA THR A 623 41.57 -18.21 -15.70
C THR A 623 41.11 -18.03 -14.25
N ASP A 624 40.82 -16.80 -13.85
CA ASP A 624 40.59 -16.41 -12.46
C ASP A 624 39.09 -16.31 -12.13
N HIS A 625 38.67 -16.78 -10.95
CA HIS A 625 37.29 -16.67 -10.44
C HIS A 625 36.91 -15.22 -10.09
N SER A 626 35.65 -14.80 -10.26
CA SER A 626 35.25 -13.39 -10.03
C SER A 626 35.49 -12.96 -8.59
N TRP A 627 35.16 -13.81 -7.60
CA TRP A 627 35.49 -13.56 -6.18
C TRP A 627 36.94 -13.13 -5.96
N THR A 628 37.90 -13.81 -6.61
CA THR A 628 39.33 -13.54 -6.45
C THR A 628 39.70 -12.12 -6.90
N LEU A 629 39.12 -11.68 -8.03
CA LEU A 629 39.46 -10.40 -8.65
C LEU A 629 38.60 -9.23 -8.16
N GLY A 630 37.36 -9.51 -7.74
CA GLY A 630 36.32 -8.51 -7.48
C GLY A 630 35.95 -8.31 -6.02
N ASN A 631 36.24 -9.27 -5.13
CA ASN A 631 35.86 -9.16 -3.73
C ASN A 631 36.97 -8.50 -2.89
N PRO A 632 36.67 -7.45 -2.10
CA PRO A 632 37.66 -6.80 -1.24
C PRO A 632 38.25 -7.71 -0.15
N LYS A 633 37.58 -8.83 0.18
CA LYS A 633 38.03 -9.80 1.17
C LYS A 633 38.92 -10.91 0.59
N ALA A 634 39.16 -10.93 -0.72
CA ALA A 634 40.09 -11.87 -1.35
C ALA A 634 41.57 -11.46 -1.12
N LYS A 635 42.52 -12.33 -1.51
CA LYS A 635 44.00 -12.25 -1.34
C LYS A 635 44.61 -10.82 -1.50
N PRO A 636 45.81 -10.55 -0.93
CA PRO A 636 46.43 -9.21 -0.92
C PRO A 636 46.46 -8.53 -2.30
N GLN A 637 46.14 -7.23 -2.32
CA GLN A 637 45.83 -6.40 -3.50
C GLN A 637 46.84 -6.47 -4.65
N ALA A 638 48.11 -6.79 -4.38
CA ALA A 638 49.15 -6.94 -5.40
C ALA A 638 48.93 -8.15 -6.34
N ALA A 639 48.38 -9.26 -5.84
CA ALA A 639 48.06 -10.44 -6.65
C ALA A 639 46.85 -10.21 -7.57
N ASN A 640 45.94 -9.31 -7.19
CA ASN A 640 44.73 -9.00 -7.96
C ASN A 640 45.03 -8.17 -9.22
N ALA A 641 46.10 -7.38 -9.24
CA ALA A 641 46.45 -6.55 -10.40
C ALA A 641 46.92 -7.36 -11.61
N ALA A 642 47.75 -8.39 -11.39
CA ALA A 642 48.18 -9.31 -12.45
C ALA A 642 47.00 -10.14 -12.98
N GLY A 643 46.13 -10.62 -12.08
CA GLY A 643 44.90 -11.32 -12.46
C GLY A 643 43.94 -10.46 -13.28
N LEU A 644 43.72 -9.19 -12.89
CA LEU A 644 42.88 -8.26 -13.66
C LEU A 644 43.45 -7.95 -15.05
N LYS A 645 44.77 -7.81 -15.19
CA LYS A 645 45.42 -7.66 -16.50
C LYS A 645 45.23 -8.90 -17.37
N ARG A 646 45.36 -10.10 -16.80
CA ARG A 646 45.07 -11.34 -17.52
C ARG A 646 43.60 -11.41 -17.94
N PHE A 647 42.67 -11.15 -17.02
CA PHE A 647 41.23 -11.11 -17.31
C PHE A 647 40.91 -10.17 -18.48
N GLN A 648 41.49 -8.96 -18.49
CA GLN A 648 41.32 -8.03 -19.61
C GLN A 648 41.84 -8.61 -20.93
N ALA A 649 43.05 -9.16 -20.94
CA ALA A 649 43.64 -9.75 -22.13
C ALA A 649 42.83 -10.97 -22.64
N GLU A 650 42.37 -11.83 -21.73
CA GLU A 650 41.55 -13.01 -22.06
C GLU A 650 40.20 -12.61 -22.67
N VAL A 651 39.53 -11.61 -22.11
CA VAL A 651 38.26 -11.10 -22.68
C VAL A 651 38.49 -10.46 -24.05
N VAL A 652 39.50 -9.58 -24.19
CA VAL A 652 39.80 -8.93 -25.47
C VAL A 652 40.12 -9.97 -26.55
N GLN A 653 40.98 -10.95 -26.25
CA GLN A 653 41.33 -12.02 -27.18
C GLN A 653 40.10 -12.82 -27.58
N ALA A 654 39.24 -13.20 -26.62
CA ALA A 654 38.03 -13.97 -26.92
C ALA A 654 37.08 -13.19 -27.84
N ILE A 655 36.89 -11.89 -27.62
CA ILE A 655 36.04 -11.06 -28.50
C ILE A 655 36.65 -10.93 -29.90
N GLN A 656 37.97 -10.76 -30.00
CA GLN A 656 38.65 -10.71 -31.29
C GLN A 656 38.53 -12.03 -32.06
N ASP A 657 38.70 -13.16 -31.38
CA ASP A 657 38.55 -14.50 -31.97
C ASP A 657 37.12 -14.74 -32.47
N LEU A 658 36.09 -14.35 -31.69
CA LEU A 658 34.69 -14.44 -32.09
C LEU A 658 34.42 -13.62 -33.36
N ARG A 659 34.99 -12.41 -33.45
CA ARG A 659 34.85 -11.56 -34.63
C ARG A 659 35.55 -12.13 -35.86
N GLN A 660 36.79 -12.59 -35.71
CA GLN A 660 37.60 -13.10 -36.81
C GLN A 660 37.11 -14.44 -37.35
N ARG A 661 36.75 -15.38 -36.46
CA ARG A 661 36.45 -16.77 -36.84
C ARG A 661 34.97 -17.04 -37.07
N GLN A 662 34.10 -16.23 -36.49
CA GLN A 662 32.67 -16.53 -36.42
C GLN A 662 31.76 -15.40 -36.90
N GLY A 663 32.32 -14.32 -37.46
CA GLY A 663 31.58 -13.30 -38.19
C GLY A 663 30.52 -12.56 -37.38
N VAL A 664 30.79 -12.24 -36.10
CA VAL A 664 29.82 -11.57 -35.23
C VAL A 664 29.79 -10.05 -35.43
N GLY A 665 28.59 -9.48 -35.55
CA GLY A 665 28.33 -8.04 -35.78
C GLY A 665 28.55 -7.15 -34.55
N ALA A 666 27.46 -6.60 -34.01
CA ALA A 666 27.49 -5.79 -32.79
C ALA A 666 27.65 -6.71 -31.57
N VAL A 667 28.57 -6.38 -30.66
CA VAL A 667 28.83 -7.19 -29.45
C VAL A 667 28.49 -6.38 -28.20
N ARG A 668 27.77 -7.02 -27.29
CA ARG A 668 27.44 -6.46 -25.98
C ARG A 668 27.93 -7.37 -24.86
N LEU A 669 28.71 -6.82 -23.95
CA LEU A 669 29.28 -7.56 -22.82
C LEU A 669 28.35 -7.47 -21.61
N TYR A 670 28.17 -8.57 -20.90
CA TYR A 670 27.43 -8.61 -19.65
C TYR A 670 28.20 -9.36 -18.57
N MET A 671 28.24 -8.81 -17.34
CA MET A 671 28.80 -9.51 -16.18
C MET A 671 27.90 -9.33 -14.96
N TYR A 672 27.27 -10.42 -14.52
CA TYR A 672 26.40 -10.43 -13.34
C TYR A 672 27.19 -10.31 -12.03
N CYS A 673 28.27 -11.07 -11.86
CA CYS A 673 29.08 -11.09 -10.63
C CYS A 673 30.28 -10.13 -10.70
N ALA A 674 30.05 -8.84 -10.92
CA ALA A 674 31.13 -7.86 -10.98
C ALA A 674 31.47 -7.25 -9.61
N GLY A 675 32.69 -6.74 -9.51
CA GLY A 675 33.15 -5.86 -8.44
C GLY A 675 33.61 -4.55 -9.07
N VAL A 676 33.96 -3.54 -8.26
CA VAL A 676 34.48 -2.27 -8.80
C VAL A 676 35.71 -2.48 -9.70
N PRO A 677 36.67 -3.38 -9.38
CA PRO A 677 37.80 -3.66 -10.27
C PRO A 677 37.39 -4.25 -11.62
N HIS A 678 36.36 -5.10 -11.66
CA HIS A 678 35.83 -5.64 -12.91
C HIS A 678 35.18 -4.56 -13.77
N ALA A 679 34.40 -3.65 -13.17
CA ALA A 679 33.79 -2.55 -13.91
C ALA A 679 34.84 -1.60 -14.52
N LEU A 680 35.93 -1.34 -13.79
CA LEU A 680 37.10 -0.61 -14.31
C LEU A 680 37.77 -1.36 -15.46
N ALA A 681 37.96 -2.67 -15.32
CA ALA A 681 38.50 -3.51 -16.38
C ALA A 681 37.58 -3.52 -17.62
N MET A 682 36.27 -3.58 -17.42
CA MET A 682 35.27 -3.52 -18.49
C MET A 682 35.39 -2.20 -19.26
N SER A 683 35.40 -1.05 -18.58
CA SER A 683 35.56 0.25 -19.24
C SER A 683 36.85 0.33 -20.07
N HIS A 684 37.94 -0.29 -19.61
CA HIS A 684 39.18 -0.39 -20.38
C HIS A 684 39.07 -1.29 -21.62
N ILE A 685 38.38 -2.43 -21.50
CA ILE A 685 38.10 -3.33 -22.63
C ILE A 685 37.27 -2.57 -23.70
N LEU A 686 36.27 -1.79 -23.30
CA LEU A 686 35.47 -0.96 -24.21
C LEU A 686 36.32 0.13 -24.89
N ASP A 687 37.31 0.72 -24.19
CA ASP A 687 38.25 1.67 -24.80
C ASP A 687 39.11 1.03 -25.90
N GLN A 688 39.49 -0.25 -25.77
CA GLN A 688 40.26 -0.98 -26.78
C GLN A 688 39.41 -1.47 -27.96
N LEU A 689 38.10 -1.67 -27.72
CA LEU A 689 37.16 -2.21 -28.70
C LEU A 689 36.01 -1.19 -28.89
N PRO A 690 36.16 -0.20 -29.79
CA PRO A 690 35.23 0.93 -29.85
C PRO A 690 33.80 0.58 -30.29
N GLN A 691 33.61 -0.60 -30.89
CA GLN A 691 32.33 -1.09 -31.45
C GLN A 691 31.54 -1.99 -30.48
N ILE A 692 31.90 -2.01 -29.19
CA ILE A 692 31.22 -2.82 -28.17
C ILE A 692 30.67 -1.97 -27.02
N THR A 693 29.61 -2.47 -26.40
CA THR A 693 29.00 -1.87 -25.19
C THR A 693 28.99 -2.88 -24.05
N GLY A 694 28.83 -2.43 -22.82
CA GLY A 694 28.89 -3.29 -21.63
C GLY A 694 27.80 -2.99 -20.60
N VAL A 695 27.41 -4.03 -19.87
CA VAL A 695 26.56 -3.95 -18.68
C VAL A 695 27.23 -4.74 -17.56
N VAL A 696 27.38 -4.13 -16.38
CA VAL A 696 27.97 -4.79 -15.21
C VAL A 696 27.10 -4.59 -13.98
N ASN A 697 26.90 -5.67 -13.22
CA ASN A 697 26.19 -5.63 -11.95
C ASN A 697 27.20 -5.78 -10.82
N LEU A 698 27.32 -4.79 -9.94
CA LEU A 698 28.31 -4.73 -8.86
C LEU A 698 27.93 -5.62 -7.67
N PHE A 699 27.81 -6.93 -7.91
CA PHE A 699 27.46 -7.96 -6.94
C PHE A 699 28.39 -7.98 -5.70
N TYR A 700 29.68 -7.68 -5.88
CA TYR A 700 30.65 -7.68 -4.77
C TYR A 700 30.74 -6.37 -3.99
N LEU A 701 30.06 -5.31 -4.44
CA LEU A 701 30.10 -4.01 -3.76
C LEU A 701 29.63 -4.06 -2.29
N PRO A 702 28.57 -4.82 -1.92
CA PRO A 702 28.16 -4.97 -0.52
C PRO A 702 29.23 -5.50 0.44
N PHE A 703 30.28 -6.16 -0.07
CA PHE A 703 31.36 -6.69 0.78
C PHE A 703 32.37 -5.61 1.20
N HIS A 704 32.31 -4.42 0.59
CA HIS A 704 33.11 -3.29 1.04
C HIS A 704 32.53 -2.69 2.32
N PRO A 705 33.37 -2.17 3.23
CA PRO A 705 32.92 -1.45 4.42
C PRO A 705 32.43 -0.03 4.08
N PHE A 706 31.65 0.14 3.00
CA PHE A 706 31.24 1.44 2.47
C PHE A 706 30.32 2.22 3.43
N HIS A 707 29.77 1.61 4.48
CA HIS A 707 28.91 2.27 5.45
C HIS A 707 29.62 2.50 6.80
N THR A 708 30.59 1.65 7.15
CA THR A 708 31.39 1.74 8.39
C THR A 708 32.69 2.53 8.22
N GLU A 709 33.36 2.42 7.08
CA GLU A 709 34.65 3.07 6.78
C GLU A 709 34.51 4.09 5.64
N ARG A 710 33.59 5.04 5.82
CA ARG A 710 33.12 5.93 4.75
C ARG A 710 34.23 6.71 4.06
N SER A 711 35.13 7.32 4.83
CA SER A 711 36.22 8.14 4.29
C SER A 711 37.23 7.32 3.48
N ALA A 712 37.56 6.11 3.95
CA ALA A 712 38.49 5.22 3.25
C ALA A 712 37.88 4.71 1.93
N PHE A 713 36.61 4.27 1.99
CA PHE A 713 35.87 3.86 0.79
C PHE A 713 35.72 5.01 -0.21
N ALA A 714 35.33 6.21 0.25
CA ALA A 714 35.16 7.37 -0.60
C ALA A 714 36.46 7.78 -1.29
N LYS A 715 37.58 7.82 -0.56
CA LYS A 715 38.89 8.15 -1.11
C LYS A 715 39.34 7.14 -2.17
N GLN A 716 39.07 5.86 -1.95
CA GLN A 716 39.55 4.80 -2.83
C GLN A 716 38.67 4.55 -4.06
N TRP A 717 37.33 4.53 -3.90
CA TRP A 717 36.42 3.99 -4.92
C TRP A 717 35.43 5.00 -5.49
N LEU A 718 35.06 6.05 -4.76
CA LEU A 718 34.03 6.99 -5.20
C LEU A 718 34.38 7.74 -6.51
N PRO A 719 35.63 8.22 -6.72
CA PRO A 719 36.01 8.82 -8.00
C PRO A 719 35.81 7.86 -9.18
N SER A 720 36.25 6.61 -9.02
CA SER A 720 36.11 5.56 -10.02
C SER A 720 34.65 5.21 -10.30
N LEU A 721 33.83 5.07 -9.26
CA LEU A 721 32.40 4.78 -9.40
C LEU A 721 31.64 5.91 -10.10
N ARG A 722 31.97 7.18 -9.81
CA ARG A 722 31.38 8.34 -10.51
C ARG A 722 31.78 8.37 -11.99
N ALA A 723 33.04 8.07 -12.29
CA ALA A 723 33.51 7.99 -13.67
C ALA A 723 32.80 6.86 -14.43
N LEU A 724 32.68 5.69 -13.81
CA LEU A 724 31.97 4.54 -14.38
C LEU A 724 30.48 4.83 -14.59
N ALA A 725 29.80 5.49 -13.65
CA ALA A 725 28.39 5.87 -13.78
C ALA A 725 28.12 6.92 -14.88
N ALA A 726 29.17 7.62 -15.32
CA ALA A 726 29.12 8.60 -16.40
C ALA A 726 29.51 8.01 -17.77
N ASP A 727 30.00 6.77 -17.84
CA ASP A 727 30.42 6.12 -19.08
C ASP A 727 29.19 5.74 -19.94
N ALA A 728 29.04 6.37 -21.10
CA ALA A 728 27.91 6.14 -22.00
C ALA A 728 27.90 4.74 -22.63
N ARG A 729 29.05 4.03 -22.66
CA ARG A 729 29.17 2.68 -23.24
C ARG A 729 29.06 1.58 -22.19
N LEU A 730 29.08 1.93 -20.91
CA LEU A 730 29.03 0.98 -19.79
C LEU A 730 27.87 1.30 -18.84
N THR A 731 26.87 0.44 -18.80
CA THR A 731 25.83 0.50 -17.76
C THR A 731 26.32 -0.20 -16.50
N VAL A 732 26.28 0.50 -15.37
CA VAL A 732 26.69 -0.02 -14.06
C VAL A 732 25.50 -0.05 -13.11
N ASN A 733 25.17 -1.25 -12.62
CA ASN A 733 24.05 -1.46 -11.70
C ASN A 733 24.53 -2.05 -10.36
N VAL A 734 23.65 -2.04 -9.38
CA VAL A 734 23.84 -2.68 -8.07
C VAL A 734 22.83 -3.80 -7.83
N PRO A 735 23.10 -4.76 -6.92
CA PRO A 735 22.25 -5.94 -6.74
C PRO A 735 20.93 -5.71 -6.00
N THR A 736 20.75 -4.59 -5.28
CA THR A 736 19.56 -4.29 -4.48
C THR A 736 19.24 -2.80 -4.43
N ASP A 737 17.96 -2.47 -4.31
CA ASP A 737 17.51 -1.08 -4.09
C ASP A 737 18.06 -0.49 -2.79
N ASN A 738 18.16 -1.30 -1.72
CA ASN A 738 18.75 -0.86 -0.45
C ASN A 738 20.21 -0.42 -0.63
N LEU A 739 20.99 -1.10 -1.48
CA LEU A 739 22.35 -0.68 -1.79
C LEU A 739 22.38 0.61 -2.62
N ALA A 740 21.51 0.72 -3.63
CA ALA A 740 21.38 1.92 -4.45
C ALA A 740 21.05 3.15 -3.58
N GLN A 741 20.08 3.00 -2.70
CA GLN A 741 19.66 4.03 -1.74
C GLN A 741 20.80 4.39 -0.79
N ALA A 742 21.49 3.41 -0.22
CA ALA A 742 22.61 3.67 0.69
C ALA A 742 23.77 4.43 0.01
N LEU A 743 24.09 4.12 -1.27
CA LEU A 743 25.12 4.85 -2.02
C LEU A 743 24.69 6.29 -2.34
N ARG A 744 23.41 6.50 -2.63
CA ARG A 744 22.82 7.83 -2.83
C ARG A 744 22.90 8.66 -1.55
N ASP A 745 22.44 8.11 -0.44
CA ASP A 745 22.37 8.83 0.85
C ASP A 745 23.75 9.14 1.41
N LEU A 746 24.71 8.21 1.27
CA LEU A 746 26.04 8.38 1.83
C LEU A 746 26.97 9.20 0.93
N TYR A 747 26.81 9.12 -0.40
CA TYR A 747 27.81 9.63 -1.35
C TYR A 747 27.25 10.44 -2.52
N GLY A 748 25.93 10.60 -2.62
CA GLY A 748 25.26 11.21 -3.77
C GLY A 748 25.48 10.43 -5.07
N LEU A 749 25.80 9.14 -4.99
CA LEU A 749 26.08 8.30 -6.16
C LEU A 749 24.81 7.58 -6.60
N GLU A 750 24.30 7.91 -7.78
CA GLU A 750 23.13 7.25 -8.36
C GLU A 750 23.53 6.05 -9.22
N LEU A 751 23.22 4.84 -8.75
CA LEU A 751 23.26 3.61 -9.53
C LEU A 751 21.89 2.93 -9.45
N ALA A 752 21.43 2.33 -10.54
CA ALA A 752 20.17 1.59 -10.56
C ALA A 752 20.36 0.17 -10.00
N ALA A 753 19.31 -0.39 -9.39
CA ALA A 753 19.28 -1.81 -9.08
C ALA A 753 18.96 -2.62 -10.34
N ALA A 754 19.69 -3.71 -10.57
CA ALA A 754 19.36 -4.63 -11.66
C ALA A 754 18.22 -5.58 -11.24
N PRO A 755 17.31 -5.96 -12.17
CA PRO A 755 16.37 -7.05 -11.95
C PRO A 755 17.06 -8.30 -11.42
N HIS A 756 16.47 -8.91 -10.39
CA HIS A 756 17.01 -10.10 -9.73
C HIS A 756 16.02 -11.27 -9.84
N PRO A 757 16.05 -12.00 -10.98
CA PRO A 757 15.19 -13.14 -11.18
C PRO A 757 15.58 -14.35 -10.33
N SER A 758 14.64 -15.28 -10.19
CA SER A 758 14.88 -16.58 -9.56
C SER A 758 15.89 -17.37 -10.38
N PRO A 759 17.02 -17.82 -9.80
CA PRO A 759 17.98 -18.66 -10.49
C PRO A 759 17.44 -20.05 -10.85
N THR A 760 16.40 -20.52 -10.14
CA THR A 760 15.83 -21.86 -10.30
C THR A 760 14.58 -21.85 -11.19
N ILE A 761 13.77 -20.79 -11.13
CA ILE A 761 12.44 -20.72 -11.72
C ILE A 761 12.44 -19.76 -12.91
N SER A 762 12.21 -20.29 -14.11
CA SER A 762 12.05 -19.51 -15.34
C SER A 762 10.74 -18.73 -15.35
N ASP A 763 10.63 -17.70 -16.19
CA ASP A 763 9.39 -16.93 -16.36
C ASP A 763 8.20 -17.82 -16.77
N SER A 764 8.44 -18.79 -17.66
CA SER A 764 7.43 -19.77 -18.07
C SER A 764 7.01 -20.72 -16.94
N LEU A 765 7.96 -21.15 -16.10
CA LEU A 765 7.71 -22.00 -14.96
C LEU A 765 6.99 -21.23 -13.84
N PHE A 766 7.34 -19.97 -13.63
CA PHE A 766 6.62 -19.08 -12.72
C PHE A 766 5.15 -18.98 -13.13
N ALA A 767 4.86 -18.70 -14.40
CA ALA A 767 3.50 -18.64 -14.91
C ALA A 767 2.73 -19.97 -14.73
N ARG A 768 3.41 -21.12 -14.85
CA ARG A 768 2.83 -22.44 -14.57
C ARG A 768 2.53 -22.63 -13.08
N LEU A 769 3.48 -22.33 -12.20
CA LEU A 769 3.30 -22.41 -10.75
C LEU A 769 2.15 -21.53 -10.25
N GLN A 770 1.91 -20.37 -10.88
CA GLN A 770 0.77 -19.51 -10.55
C GLN A 770 -0.57 -20.12 -11.01
N ARG A 771 -0.60 -20.80 -12.17
CA ARG A 771 -1.80 -21.50 -12.67
C ARG A 771 -2.13 -22.74 -11.86
N ASP A 772 -1.13 -23.57 -11.58
CA ASP A 772 -1.31 -24.83 -10.84
C ASP A 772 -1.83 -24.57 -9.41
N ARG A 773 -1.50 -23.41 -8.81
CA ARG A 773 -2.04 -22.99 -7.51
C ARG A 773 -3.50 -22.54 -7.53
N ALA A 774 -4.03 -22.15 -8.68
CA ALA A 774 -5.44 -21.79 -8.81
C ALA A 774 -6.34 -23.04 -8.91
N ALA A 775 -5.75 -24.23 -9.13
CA ALA A 775 -6.44 -25.51 -9.01
C ALA A 775 -6.55 -25.95 -7.55
N ALA A 776 -7.57 -26.77 -7.23
CA ALA A 776 -7.84 -27.24 -5.86
C ALA A 776 -6.59 -27.89 -5.23
N PRO A 777 -6.29 -27.62 -3.94
CA PRO A 777 -5.07 -28.13 -3.31
C PRO A 777 -5.11 -29.66 -3.19
N GLU A 778 -4.01 -30.31 -3.58
CA GLU A 778 -3.76 -31.72 -3.30
C GLU A 778 -3.80 -32.00 -1.78
N PRO A 779 -4.25 -33.20 -1.35
CA PRO A 779 -4.23 -33.59 0.06
C PRO A 779 -2.82 -33.45 0.64
N ARG A 780 -2.67 -32.69 1.72
CA ARG A 780 -1.39 -32.53 2.42
C ARG A 780 -1.03 -33.80 3.18
N ASP A 781 0.26 -34.12 3.21
CA ASP A 781 0.84 -34.99 4.23
C ASP A 781 0.53 -34.39 5.62
N GLN A 782 0.27 -35.23 6.62
CA GLN A 782 -0.13 -34.78 7.96
C GLN A 782 1.02 -34.10 8.73
N ARG A 783 2.27 -34.21 8.25
CA ARG A 783 3.47 -33.66 8.90
C ARG A 783 3.95 -32.37 8.25
N THR A 784 4.14 -31.31 9.04
CA THR A 784 4.77 -30.05 8.57
C THR A 784 6.24 -30.28 8.22
N THR A 785 6.64 -29.90 7.01
CA THR A 785 8.02 -29.95 6.54
C THR A 785 8.74 -28.60 6.68
N VAL A 786 9.81 -28.55 7.48
CA VAL A 786 10.66 -27.37 7.68
C VAL A 786 12.01 -27.57 6.98
N LEU A 787 12.37 -26.67 6.07
CA LEU A 787 13.56 -26.77 5.23
C LEU A 787 14.61 -25.69 5.54
N PHE A 788 15.85 -26.12 5.72
CA PHE A 788 17.05 -25.28 5.82
C PHE A 788 17.90 -25.47 4.55
N PRO A 789 17.71 -24.63 3.51
CA PRO A 789 18.33 -24.84 2.19
C PRO A 789 19.74 -24.23 2.04
N GLY A 790 20.23 -23.52 3.07
CA GLY A 790 21.47 -22.74 3.00
C GLY A 790 22.74 -23.58 2.99
N ALA A 791 23.72 -23.20 2.16
CA ALA A 791 25.08 -23.75 2.18
C ALA A 791 25.93 -23.15 3.33
N PRO A 792 26.98 -23.86 3.82
CA PRO A 792 27.89 -23.38 4.87
C PRO A 792 28.83 -22.28 4.36
N THR A 793 28.29 -21.09 4.12
CA THR A 793 29.04 -19.92 3.62
C THR A 793 28.90 -18.73 4.56
N GLN A 794 29.88 -17.83 4.55
CA GLN A 794 29.92 -16.64 5.41
C GLN A 794 28.59 -15.85 5.36
N GLY A 795 28.06 -15.52 6.54
CA GLY A 795 26.82 -14.78 6.71
C GLY A 795 25.53 -15.60 6.62
N LYS A 796 25.59 -16.90 6.27
CA LYS A 796 24.42 -17.80 6.28
C LYS A 796 24.20 -18.55 7.61
N ASN A 797 25.17 -18.47 8.52
CA ASN A 797 25.13 -18.98 9.89
C ASN A 797 24.67 -20.45 9.99
N ILE A 798 25.47 -21.36 9.44
CA ILE A 798 25.13 -22.78 9.39
C ILE A 798 25.11 -23.42 10.79
N GLU A 799 25.91 -22.87 11.69
CA GLU A 799 26.00 -23.27 13.10
C GLU A 799 24.64 -23.13 13.78
N VAL A 800 24.02 -21.94 13.66
CA VAL A 800 22.66 -21.69 14.18
C VAL A 800 21.60 -22.50 13.41
N ALA A 801 21.77 -22.69 12.10
CA ALA A 801 20.86 -23.50 11.30
C ALA A 801 20.78 -24.95 11.79
N VAL A 802 21.93 -25.61 12.01
CA VAL A 802 22.00 -26.99 12.52
C VAL A 802 21.45 -27.06 13.95
N ALA A 803 21.83 -26.12 14.82
CA ALA A 803 21.33 -26.09 16.20
C ALA A 803 19.80 -25.92 16.26
N ALA A 804 19.24 -25.02 15.44
CA ALA A 804 17.80 -24.83 15.35
C ALA A 804 17.08 -26.04 14.76
N ALA A 805 17.66 -26.68 13.73
CA ALA A 805 17.11 -27.90 13.16
C ALA A 805 17.06 -29.05 14.19
N ASN A 806 18.12 -29.25 14.96
CA ASN A 806 18.17 -30.22 16.07
C ASN A 806 17.10 -29.91 17.13
N HIS A 807 16.93 -28.64 17.50
CA HIS A 807 15.92 -28.24 18.47
C HIS A 807 14.49 -28.48 17.96
N LEU A 808 14.22 -28.25 16.68
CA LEU A 808 12.91 -28.46 16.07
C LEU A 808 12.50 -29.95 16.06
N VAL A 809 13.43 -30.87 15.77
CA VAL A 809 13.16 -32.32 15.83
C VAL A 809 13.06 -32.84 17.26
N ALA A 810 13.77 -32.21 18.21
CA ALA A 810 13.71 -32.60 19.61
C ALA A 810 12.39 -32.21 20.30
N THR A 811 11.79 -31.09 19.90
CA THR A 811 10.60 -30.53 20.56
C THR A 811 9.27 -31.07 20.04
N ARG A 812 9.20 -31.55 18.79
CA ARG A 812 7.99 -32.15 18.20
C ARG A 812 8.35 -33.23 17.18
N SER A 813 8.00 -34.48 17.48
CA SER A 813 8.32 -35.66 16.65
C SER A 813 7.56 -35.72 15.33
N GLU A 814 6.45 -34.99 15.22
CA GLU A 814 5.59 -34.93 14.04
C GLU A 814 6.12 -34.01 12.93
N ARG A 815 7.17 -33.23 13.18
CA ARG A 815 7.81 -32.39 12.16
C ARG A 815 8.78 -33.19 11.30
N ARG A 816 8.74 -32.98 9.99
CA ARG A 816 9.83 -33.38 9.10
C ARG A 816 10.78 -32.20 8.94
N VAL A 817 12.01 -32.31 9.45
CA VAL A 817 13.01 -31.26 9.33
C VAL A 817 14.10 -31.71 8.36
N VAL A 818 14.37 -30.87 7.36
CA VAL A 818 15.31 -31.16 6.28
C VAL A 818 16.39 -30.09 6.24
N ILE A 819 17.66 -30.51 6.23
CA ILE A 819 18.81 -29.60 6.09
C ILE A 819 19.69 -29.99 4.90
N ARG A 820 20.22 -28.99 4.20
CA ARG A 820 21.23 -29.19 3.15
C ARG A 820 22.63 -29.32 3.76
N ASP A 821 23.15 -30.55 3.79
CA ASP A 821 24.55 -30.85 4.14
C ASP A 821 25.42 -30.76 2.87
N LEU A 822 25.74 -29.51 2.49
CA LEU A 822 26.46 -29.19 1.26
C LEU A 822 27.91 -28.80 1.55
N ARG A 823 28.74 -29.83 1.78
CA ARG A 823 30.19 -29.68 2.00
C ARG A 823 30.88 -29.27 0.69
N ARG A 824 31.81 -28.32 0.79
CA ARG A 824 32.66 -27.81 -0.31
C ARG A 824 34.12 -27.94 0.10
N ASP A 825 35.04 -27.75 -0.84
CA ASP A 825 36.50 -27.84 -0.60
C ASP A 825 37.00 -26.89 0.50
N ASN A 826 36.24 -25.82 0.78
CA ASN A 826 36.54 -24.85 1.83
C ASN A 826 35.68 -25.00 3.10
N THR A 827 34.91 -26.09 3.23
CA THR A 827 34.17 -26.40 4.47
C THR A 827 35.17 -26.68 5.58
N THR A 828 35.02 -26.01 6.72
CA THR A 828 35.96 -26.15 7.83
C THR A 828 35.75 -27.46 8.59
N PRO A 829 36.79 -28.01 9.26
CA PRO A 829 36.62 -29.19 10.11
C PRO A 829 35.53 -29.02 11.17
N GLN A 830 35.34 -27.80 11.70
CA GLN A 830 34.28 -27.51 12.66
C GLN A 830 32.88 -27.66 12.02
N GLN A 831 32.70 -27.20 10.78
CA GLN A 831 31.43 -27.34 10.05
C GLN A 831 31.13 -28.81 9.71
N VAL A 832 32.17 -29.58 9.38
CA VAL A 832 32.05 -31.03 9.17
C VAL A 832 31.57 -31.73 10.45
N ALA A 833 32.22 -31.44 11.58
CA ALA A 833 31.86 -31.98 12.87
C ALA A 833 30.43 -31.61 13.29
N LEU A 834 29.97 -30.39 12.99
CA LEU A 834 28.59 -29.95 13.26
C LEU A 834 27.55 -30.81 12.53
N PHE A 835 27.78 -31.11 11.24
CA PHE A 835 26.87 -31.97 10.48
C PHE A 835 26.93 -33.43 10.96
N GLU A 836 28.09 -33.90 11.39
CA GLU A 836 28.28 -35.27 11.88
C GLU A 836 27.63 -35.49 13.25
N ALA A 837 27.63 -34.47 14.10
CA ALA A 837 26.98 -34.46 15.42
C ALA A 837 25.47 -34.11 15.36
N ALA A 838 24.89 -33.86 14.19
CA ALA A 838 23.46 -33.55 14.05
C ALA A 838 22.56 -34.74 14.43
N ASP A 839 21.37 -34.46 14.96
CA ASP A 839 20.42 -35.47 15.42
C ASP A 839 20.06 -36.46 14.31
N SER A 840 20.03 -37.75 14.62
CA SER A 840 19.73 -38.82 13.65
C SER A 840 18.36 -38.71 12.98
N ARG A 841 17.40 -37.99 13.59
CA ARG A 841 16.05 -37.72 13.05
C ARG A 841 16.04 -36.62 12.00
N LEU A 842 17.11 -35.84 11.89
CA LEU A 842 17.24 -34.78 10.90
C LEU A 842 17.52 -35.36 9.51
N GLU A 843 16.69 -35.02 8.53
CA GLU A 843 16.93 -35.42 7.15
C GLU A 843 18.04 -34.56 6.54
N ARG A 844 19.23 -35.16 6.40
CA ARG A 844 20.40 -34.50 5.80
C ARG A 844 20.48 -34.82 4.32
N LEU A 845 20.14 -33.84 3.49
CA LEU A 845 20.29 -33.96 2.04
C LEU A 845 21.72 -33.61 1.65
N LYS A 846 22.51 -34.65 1.39
CA LYS A 846 23.90 -34.58 0.92
C LYS A 846 23.96 -34.47 -0.61
N GLY A 847 25.15 -34.14 -1.13
CA GLY A 847 25.41 -34.17 -2.56
C GLY A 847 24.73 -33.07 -3.36
N GLN A 848 24.95 -33.10 -4.67
CA GLN A 848 24.41 -32.12 -5.62
C GLN A 848 22.96 -32.48 -5.99
N LEU A 849 22.13 -31.48 -6.24
CA LEU A 849 20.76 -31.64 -6.72
C LEU A 849 20.65 -30.98 -8.08
N SER A 850 20.00 -31.63 -9.04
CA SER A 850 19.58 -31.00 -10.29
C SER A 850 18.55 -29.90 -10.01
N ASN A 851 18.37 -28.95 -10.94
CA ASN A 851 17.33 -27.91 -10.81
C ASN A 851 15.94 -28.49 -10.56
N ARG A 852 15.61 -29.65 -11.15
CA ARG A 852 14.34 -30.34 -10.95
C ARG A 852 14.20 -30.90 -9.53
N GLU A 853 15.24 -31.53 -9.01
CA GLU A 853 15.25 -32.04 -7.63
C GLU A 853 15.22 -30.90 -6.62
N PHE A 854 15.95 -29.82 -6.91
CA PHE A 854 15.97 -28.62 -6.08
C PHE A 854 14.59 -27.93 -6.03
N LEU A 855 13.91 -27.81 -7.16
CA LEU A 855 12.54 -27.29 -7.21
C LEU A 855 11.56 -28.18 -6.43
N ARG A 856 11.63 -29.50 -6.60
CA ARG A 856 10.80 -30.45 -5.85
C ARG A 856 11.02 -30.34 -4.35
N LEU A 857 12.27 -30.15 -3.93
CA LEU A 857 12.61 -29.92 -2.53
C LEU A 857 11.88 -28.69 -1.98
N PHE A 858 11.91 -27.57 -2.72
CA PHE A 858 11.20 -26.34 -2.34
C PHE A 858 9.67 -26.51 -2.34
N GLN A 859 9.12 -27.22 -3.33
CA GLN A 859 7.68 -27.50 -3.40
C GLN A 859 7.21 -28.41 -2.26
N SER A 860 8.04 -29.35 -1.82
CA SER A 860 7.76 -30.30 -0.73
C SER A 860 7.87 -29.71 0.67
N ALA A 861 8.52 -28.54 0.82
CA ALA A 861 8.63 -27.85 2.10
C ALA A 861 7.36 -27.03 2.39
N ASP A 862 7.01 -26.87 3.67
CA ASP A 862 5.95 -25.96 4.12
C ASP A 862 6.52 -24.63 4.61
N ILE A 863 7.69 -24.67 5.27
CA ILE A 863 8.35 -23.51 5.85
C ILE A 863 9.83 -23.56 5.51
N LEU A 864 10.42 -22.44 5.10
CA LEU A 864 11.86 -22.34 4.91
C LEU A 864 12.50 -21.46 5.98
N VAL A 865 13.71 -21.80 6.41
CA VAL A 865 14.47 -21.02 7.39
C VAL A 865 15.78 -20.55 6.76
N LEU A 866 15.98 -19.24 6.74
CA LEU A 866 17.17 -18.57 6.20
C LEU A 866 17.81 -17.72 7.31
N PRO A 867 18.65 -18.32 8.19
CA PRO A 867 19.19 -17.69 9.39
C PRO A 867 20.38 -16.76 9.06
N TYR A 868 20.18 -15.84 8.12
CA TYR A 868 21.24 -15.03 7.56
C TYR A 868 21.53 -13.80 8.43
N THR A 869 22.79 -13.42 8.56
CA THR A 869 23.19 -12.34 9.47
C THR A 869 23.11 -10.96 8.80
N PRO A 870 22.79 -9.89 9.55
CA PRO A 870 22.81 -8.51 9.05
C PRO A 870 24.13 -8.12 8.39
N GLU A 871 25.27 -8.49 8.99
CA GLU A 871 26.60 -8.17 8.47
C GLU A 871 26.83 -8.78 7.08
N GLY A 872 26.23 -9.94 6.82
CA GLY A 872 26.32 -10.65 5.56
C GLY A 872 25.27 -10.24 4.53
N PHE A 873 24.07 -9.83 4.94
CA PHE A 873 22.90 -9.76 4.05
C PHE A 873 22.09 -8.46 4.12
N ARG A 874 22.56 -7.41 4.82
CA ARG A 874 21.90 -6.09 4.84
C ARG A 874 21.66 -5.50 3.44
N TYR A 875 22.61 -5.66 2.53
CA TYR A 875 22.55 -5.08 1.16
C TYR A 875 22.63 -6.15 0.06
N ARG A 876 22.57 -7.44 0.41
CA ARG A 876 22.68 -8.56 -0.53
C ARG A 876 21.33 -9.26 -0.69
N ASN A 877 21.00 -9.59 -1.93
CA ASN A 877 19.83 -10.39 -2.27
C ASN A 877 20.05 -11.87 -1.92
N SER A 878 18.97 -12.66 -1.99
CA SER A 878 18.99 -14.11 -1.79
C SER A 878 18.08 -14.78 -2.81
N GLY A 879 18.66 -15.50 -3.78
CA GLY A 879 17.90 -16.34 -4.71
C GLY A 879 17.02 -17.36 -4.00
N LEU A 880 17.47 -17.89 -2.86
CA LEU A 880 16.69 -18.85 -2.05
C LEU A 880 15.43 -18.25 -1.44
N LEU A 881 15.42 -16.94 -1.14
CA LEU A 881 14.20 -16.26 -0.69
C LEU A 881 13.20 -16.15 -1.85
N ILE A 882 13.69 -15.79 -3.04
CA ILE A 882 12.85 -15.64 -4.23
C ILE A 882 12.28 -17.00 -4.66
N ASP A 883 13.09 -18.04 -4.67
CA ASP A 883 12.67 -19.42 -4.97
C ASP A 883 11.55 -19.88 -4.02
N ALA A 884 11.68 -19.60 -2.71
CA ALA A 884 10.69 -19.92 -1.70
C ALA A 884 9.35 -19.21 -1.95
N VAL A 885 9.42 -17.89 -2.15
CA VAL A 885 8.25 -17.04 -2.36
C VAL A 885 7.55 -17.37 -3.67
N TYR A 886 8.31 -17.65 -4.74
CA TYR A 886 7.77 -18.13 -6.01
C TYR A 886 7.10 -19.49 -5.86
N CYS A 887 7.59 -20.36 -4.97
CA CYS A 887 6.95 -21.60 -4.55
C CYS A 887 5.81 -21.41 -3.53
N GLY A 888 5.49 -20.16 -3.14
CA GLY A 888 4.39 -19.84 -2.22
C GLY A 888 4.68 -20.30 -0.80
N LYS A 889 5.95 -20.46 -0.45
CA LYS A 889 6.39 -20.99 0.83
C LYS A 889 6.81 -19.86 1.75
N PRO A 890 6.23 -19.77 2.96
CA PRO A 890 6.65 -18.78 3.92
C PRO A 890 8.04 -19.06 4.48
N VAL A 891 8.65 -17.98 4.98
CA VAL A 891 10.05 -18.00 5.40
C VAL A 891 10.26 -17.45 6.80
N VAL A 892 11.28 -17.95 7.50
CA VAL A 892 11.85 -17.36 8.71
C VAL A 892 13.19 -16.72 8.36
N VAL A 893 13.33 -15.43 8.62
CA VAL A 893 14.50 -14.62 8.29
C VAL A 893 14.88 -13.72 9.46
N VAL A 894 16.02 -13.03 9.39
CA VAL A 894 16.50 -12.11 10.43
C VAL A 894 16.26 -10.65 10.00
N LYS A 895 15.81 -9.79 10.92
CA LYS A 895 15.68 -8.34 10.67
C LYS A 895 17.03 -7.69 10.36
N GLN A 896 16.99 -6.47 9.82
CA GLN A 896 18.18 -5.72 9.38
C GLN A 896 18.98 -6.42 8.27
N THR A 897 18.35 -7.39 7.61
CA THR A 897 18.81 -7.97 6.35
C THR A 897 17.84 -7.53 5.24
N TRP A 898 18.29 -7.55 3.99
CA TRP A 898 17.40 -7.34 2.85
C TRP A 898 16.24 -8.36 2.84
N LEU A 899 16.49 -9.59 3.34
CA LEU A 899 15.47 -10.63 3.47
C LEU A 899 14.40 -10.24 4.51
N GLY A 900 14.83 -9.66 5.64
CA GLY A 900 13.96 -9.14 6.68
C GLY A 900 13.04 -8.05 6.15
N ASP A 901 13.61 -7.05 5.47
CA ASP A 901 12.86 -5.96 4.88
C ASP A 901 11.84 -6.47 3.84
N PHE A 902 12.23 -7.47 3.03
CA PHE A 902 11.33 -8.13 2.08
C PHE A 902 10.16 -8.82 2.78
N VAL A 903 10.45 -9.60 3.82
CA VAL A 903 9.44 -10.36 4.57
C VAL A 903 8.48 -9.44 5.33
N GLU A 904 8.97 -8.35 5.90
CA GLU A 904 8.13 -7.36 6.57
C GLU A 904 7.25 -6.59 5.59
N ARG A 905 7.81 -6.20 4.43
CA ARG A 905 7.06 -5.51 3.36
C ARG A 905 5.87 -6.33 2.87
N TYR A 906 6.05 -7.62 2.62
CA TYR A 906 5.00 -8.46 2.02
C TYR A 906 4.24 -9.33 3.04
N GLY A 907 4.68 -9.38 4.29
CA GLY A 907 4.10 -10.25 5.32
C GLY A 907 4.16 -11.74 4.98
N CYS A 908 5.11 -12.17 4.15
CA CYS A 908 5.23 -13.54 3.61
C CYS A 908 6.00 -14.51 4.53
N GLY A 909 6.14 -14.17 5.81
CA GLY A 909 6.93 -14.94 6.76
C GLY A 909 7.14 -14.18 8.07
N VAL A 910 8.15 -14.59 8.85
CA VAL A 910 8.49 -13.98 10.13
C VAL A 910 9.95 -13.50 10.10
N ALA A 911 10.15 -12.20 10.36
CA ALA A 911 11.47 -11.61 10.54
C ALA A 911 11.81 -11.47 12.03
N ILE A 912 12.77 -12.24 12.52
CA ILE A 912 13.18 -12.28 13.93
C ILE A 912 14.21 -11.19 14.26
N ASN A 913 14.09 -10.57 15.44
CA ASN A 913 15.01 -9.52 15.89
C ASN A 913 16.39 -10.08 16.28
N THR A 914 16.39 -11.25 16.93
CA THR A 914 17.59 -11.88 17.47
C THR A 914 17.78 -13.24 16.80
N LEU A 915 18.99 -13.47 16.29
CA LEU A 915 19.34 -14.75 15.69
C LEU A 915 19.66 -15.77 16.78
N SER A 916 18.63 -16.47 17.27
CA SER A 916 18.76 -17.56 18.24
C SER A 916 17.90 -18.76 17.85
N VAL A 917 18.23 -19.91 18.44
CA VAL A 917 17.51 -21.18 18.22
C VAL A 917 16.05 -21.05 18.65
N GLU A 918 15.80 -20.43 19.81
CA GLU A 918 14.48 -20.25 20.39
C GLU A 918 13.63 -19.30 19.54
N ALA A 919 14.23 -18.21 19.04
CA ALA A 919 13.54 -17.26 18.16
C ALA A 919 13.14 -17.92 16.84
N ILE A 920 14.01 -18.75 16.25
CA ILE A 920 13.70 -19.52 15.05
C ILE A 920 12.56 -20.52 15.34
N ALA A 921 12.63 -21.26 16.45
CA ALA A 921 11.62 -22.25 16.80
C ALA A 921 10.24 -21.61 17.07
N ALA A 922 10.21 -20.47 17.75
CA ALA A 922 8.99 -19.68 17.97
C ALA A 922 8.42 -19.15 16.65
N ALA A 923 9.28 -18.66 15.75
CA ALA A 923 8.86 -18.19 14.43
C ALA A 923 8.28 -19.31 13.56
N VAL A 924 8.91 -20.49 13.54
CA VAL A 924 8.38 -21.69 12.87
C VAL A 924 7.01 -22.06 13.44
N THR A 925 6.88 -22.14 14.77
CA THR A 925 5.62 -22.46 15.44
C THR A 925 4.51 -21.44 15.13
N ARG A 926 4.87 -20.15 15.02
CA ARG A 926 3.94 -19.09 14.61
C ARG A 926 3.46 -19.27 13.17
N ILE A 927 4.35 -19.63 12.26
CA ILE A 927 3.98 -19.89 10.86
C ILE A 927 3.10 -21.14 10.78
N GLU A 928 3.43 -22.21 11.51
CA GLU A 928 2.61 -23.43 11.58
C GLU A 928 1.15 -23.14 11.98
N ALA A 929 0.94 -22.26 12.96
CA ALA A 929 -0.39 -21.91 13.45
C ALA A 929 -1.27 -21.16 12.43
N ASP A 930 -0.68 -20.54 11.40
CA ASP A 930 -1.40 -19.77 10.36
C ASP A 930 -0.77 -20.02 8.96
N LEU A 931 -0.41 -21.28 8.70
CA LEU A 931 0.43 -21.67 7.57
C LEU A 931 -0.21 -21.30 6.22
N GLU A 932 -1.53 -21.46 6.12
CA GLU A 932 -2.27 -21.14 4.90
C GLU A 932 -2.17 -19.65 4.56
N ARG A 933 -2.43 -18.77 5.53
CA ARG A 933 -2.35 -17.32 5.32
C ARG A 933 -0.93 -16.88 4.96
N PHE A 934 0.08 -17.42 5.65
CA PHE A 934 1.48 -17.14 5.34
C PHE A 934 1.86 -17.61 3.93
N SER A 935 1.36 -18.77 3.50
CA SER A 935 1.56 -19.29 2.13
C SER A 935 0.86 -18.43 1.07
N GLN A 936 -0.38 -18.00 1.33
CA GLN A 936 -1.11 -17.07 0.45
C GLN A 936 -0.37 -15.73 0.32
N ARG A 937 0.16 -15.19 1.42
CA ARG A 937 0.98 -13.96 1.40
C ARG A 937 2.30 -14.15 0.68
N ALA A 938 2.96 -15.31 0.80
CA ALA A 938 4.11 -15.64 -0.02
C ALA A 938 3.77 -15.69 -1.51
N ALA A 939 2.63 -16.29 -1.90
CA ALA A 939 2.18 -16.27 -3.29
C ALA A 939 1.87 -14.84 -3.79
N ALA A 940 1.26 -14.00 -2.96
CA ALA A 940 1.02 -12.58 -3.29
C ALA A 940 2.33 -11.79 -3.43
N ALA A 941 3.30 -12.02 -2.55
CA ALA A 941 4.63 -11.42 -2.63
C ALA A 941 5.33 -11.78 -3.95
N ALA A 942 5.15 -13.01 -4.42
CA ALA A 942 5.67 -13.46 -5.72
C ALA A 942 5.08 -12.62 -6.88
N LYS A 943 3.76 -12.38 -6.87
CA LYS A 943 3.07 -11.54 -7.86
C LYS A 943 3.50 -10.07 -7.79
N GLY A 944 3.85 -9.56 -6.60
CA GLY A 944 4.36 -8.21 -6.42
C GLY A 944 5.82 -8.04 -6.84
N TYR A 945 6.66 -9.07 -6.66
CA TYR A 945 8.09 -9.02 -6.96
C TYR A 945 8.42 -9.33 -8.43
N TYR A 946 7.71 -10.29 -9.03
CA TYR A 946 7.98 -10.79 -10.39
C TYR A 946 7.99 -9.70 -11.49
N PRO A 947 7.03 -8.75 -11.55
CA PRO A 947 6.93 -7.82 -12.68
C PRO A 947 8.18 -6.96 -12.94
N THR A 948 8.97 -6.67 -11.90
CA THR A 948 10.19 -5.86 -12.00
C THR A 948 11.47 -6.68 -11.90
N ASN A 949 11.36 -8.00 -11.67
CA ASN A 949 12.49 -8.89 -11.41
C ASN A 949 12.41 -10.20 -12.21
N SER A 950 11.77 -10.20 -13.38
CA SER A 950 11.71 -11.39 -14.25
C SER A 950 12.99 -11.57 -15.08
N TRP A 951 13.18 -12.76 -15.67
CA TRP A 951 14.28 -13.02 -16.60
C TRP A 951 14.18 -12.16 -17.85
N ASP A 952 12.98 -11.98 -18.37
CA ASP A 952 12.64 -11.07 -19.47
C ASP A 952 12.96 -9.61 -19.11
N GLY A 953 12.70 -9.18 -17.87
CA GLY A 953 13.08 -7.86 -17.37
C GLY A 953 14.61 -7.66 -17.33
N LEU A 954 15.34 -8.67 -16.88
CA LEU A 954 16.80 -8.68 -16.91
C LEU A 954 17.33 -8.64 -18.35
N ALA A 955 16.79 -9.47 -19.25
CA ALA A 955 17.17 -9.50 -20.66
C ALA A 955 16.98 -8.12 -21.32
N ARG A 956 15.85 -7.44 -21.05
CA ARG A 956 15.63 -6.07 -21.51
C ARG A 956 16.66 -5.07 -20.99
N LEU A 957 17.01 -5.12 -19.70
CA LEU A 957 18.07 -4.27 -19.15
C LEU A 957 19.42 -4.54 -19.82
N VAL A 958 19.76 -5.83 -19.97
CA VAL A 958 21.03 -6.24 -20.57
C VAL A 958 21.10 -5.79 -22.03
N MET A 959 19.97 -5.77 -22.74
CA MET A 959 19.90 -5.40 -24.16
C MET A 959 19.58 -3.93 -24.43
N SER A 960 19.19 -3.14 -23.43
CA SER A 960 18.84 -1.73 -23.65
C SER A 960 20.05 -0.93 -24.13
N GLU A 961 19.89 -0.15 -25.21
CA GLU A 961 20.95 0.76 -25.66
C GLU A 961 21.24 1.80 -24.56
N GLY A 962 22.53 2.01 -24.24
CA GLY A 962 22.91 3.01 -23.25
C GLY A 962 22.49 4.39 -23.74
N SER A 963 21.81 5.19 -22.91
CA SER A 963 21.46 6.56 -23.30
C SER A 963 22.72 7.35 -23.63
N PRO A 964 22.77 8.12 -24.74
CA PRO A 964 23.91 8.98 -25.04
C PRO A 964 24.06 10.04 -23.94
N ARG A 965 25.03 9.86 -23.04
CA ARG A 965 25.41 10.87 -22.05
C ARG A 965 26.62 11.66 -22.56
N ARG A 966 26.60 12.97 -22.31
CA ARG A 966 27.50 14.03 -22.80
C ARG A 966 28.92 13.58 -23.20
N LYS A 967 29.41 14.12 -24.33
CA LYS A 967 30.81 14.01 -24.78
C LYS A 967 31.78 14.29 -23.62
N ARG A 968 32.69 13.34 -23.43
CA ARG A 968 33.79 13.30 -22.46
C ARG A 968 34.60 14.60 -22.46
N SER A 969 34.64 15.35 -21.36
CA SER A 969 35.71 16.33 -21.13
C SER A 969 36.93 15.59 -20.58
N ARG A 970 38.01 15.59 -21.39
CA ARG A 970 39.42 15.24 -21.08
C ARG A 970 39.68 14.02 -20.15
N HIS A 971 40.05 12.90 -20.80
CA HIS A 971 41.04 11.89 -20.38
C HIS A 971 41.37 11.77 -18.88
N TRP A 972 40.62 10.92 -18.16
CA TRP A 972 41.19 10.14 -17.06
C TRP A 972 41.62 8.79 -17.65
N SER A 973 42.92 8.59 -17.86
CA SER A 973 43.41 7.32 -18.39
C SER A 973 43.45 6.29 -17.27
N VAL A 974 42.85 5.12 -17.50
CA VAL A 974 43.00 3.93 -16.65
C VAL A 974 44.48 3.58 -16.45
N SER A 975 45.35 3.98 -17.40
CA SER A 975 46.81 3.94 -17.30
C SER A 975 47.34 4.65 -16.05
N ARG A 976 46.69 5.73 -15.57
CA ARG A 976 47.12 6.48 -14.37
C ARG A 976 46.73 5.79 -13.06
N TRP A 977 45.60 5.07 -13.02
CA TRP A 977 45.20 4.23 -11.88
C TRP A 977 45.99 2.92 -11.82
N LEU A 978 46.19 2.25 -12.97
CA LEU A 978 47.08 1.11 -13.09
C LEU A 978 48.53 1.51 -12.77
N ALA A 979 49.04 2.65 -13.27
CA ALA A 979 50.39 3.13 -12.94
C ALA A 979 50.55 3.51 -11.46
N GLY A 980 49.51 4.02 -10.80
CA GLY A 980 49.51 4.27 -9.35
C GLY A 980 49.60 3.00 -8.49
N LEU A 981 49.16 1.86 -9.01
CA LEU A 981 49.41 0.52 -8.43
C LEU A 981 50.86 0.03 -8.68
N PHE A 982 51.58 0.58 -9.67
CA PHE A 982 52.96 0.19 -10.04
C PHE A 982 54.05 1.15 -9.53
N THR A 983 53.72 2.28 -8.88
CA THR A 983 54.71 3.15 -8.25
C THR A 983 54.82 2.91 -6.75
N SER A 984 55.27 1.71 -6.36
CA SER A 984 56.05 1.55 -5.13
C SER A 984 57.54 1.66 -5.47
N LYS A 985 58.04 2.88 -5.69
CA LYS A 985 59.48 3.11 -5.50
C LYS A 985 59.73 3.13 -3.99
N GLY A 986 59.91 1.93 -3.44
CA GLY A 986 60.76 1.74 -2.28
C GLY A 986 62.18 2.12 -2.68
N GLY A 987 62.53 3.39 -2.46
CA GLY A 987 63.89 3.88 -2.57
C GLY A 987 64.61 3.62 -1.24
N SER A 988 65.48 2.63 -1.26
CA SER A 988 66.47 2.35 -0.23
C SER A 988 67.47 3.51 -0.06
N ARG A 989 67.51 4.11 1.12
CA ARG A 989 68.71 4.61 1.84
C ARG A 989 68.35 4.47 3.33
N GLY A 990 69.00 3.68 4.18
CA GLY A 990 70.41 3.36 4.26
C GLY A 990 70.98 4.06 5.50
N ALA A 991 71.23 3.26 6.56
CA ALA A 991 72.13 3.50 7.69
C ALA A 991 71.69 4.38 8.89
N ALA A 992 71.61 3.69 10.04
CA ALA A 992 72.25 3.97 11.34
C ALA A 992 72.02 5.31 12.08
N LYS A 993 71.52 5.14 13.33
CA LYS A 993 71.80 5.86 14.60
C LYS A 993 73.16 6.61 14.64
N PRO A 994 73.39 7.66 15.49
CA PRO A 994 73.11 7.57 16.94
C PRO A 994 72.96 8.89 17.79
N VAL A 995 72.64 8.71 19.10
CA VAL A 995 72.88 9.60 20.30
C VAL A 995 72.14 10.97 20.31
N ALA A 996 71.63 11.61 21.38
CA ALA A 996 71.64 11.54 22.85
C ALA A 996 70.50 12.43 23.40
N ALA A 997 70.02 12.12 24.61
CA ALA A 997 69.89 12.98 25.81
C ALA A 997 69.45 14.46 25.64
N ALA A 998 68.68 15.11 26.51
CA ALA A 998 68.10 14.95 27.83
C ALA A 998 66.89 15.92 27.81
N ASP A 999 66.06 16.21 28.81
CA ASP A 999 66.08 16.01 30.25
C ASP A 999 64.65 16.32 30.73
N ALA A 1000 64.43 15.99 31.99
CA ALA A 1000 63.23 16.09 32.79
C ALA A 1000 62.46 17.42 32.70
N ARG A 1001 61.13 17.35 32.93
CA ARG A 1001 60.58 17.70 34.26
C ARG A 1001 59.11 17.32 34.47
N HIS A 1002 58.94 16.56 35.55
CA HIS A 1002 57.85 16.57 36.54
C HIS A 1002 56.46 16.00 36.21
N ARG A 1003 56.33 14.72 36.58
CA ARG A 1003 55.26 14.14 37.42
C ARG A 1003 55.27 14.74 38.85
N PRO A 1004 54.17 14.70 39.63
CA PRO A 1004 53.76 13.48 40.38
C PRO A 1004 52.25 13.15 40.17
N ALA A 1005 51.82 11.90 39.98
CA ALA A 1005 51.91 10.70 40.84
C ALA A 1005 51.09 10.88 42.12
N LEU A 1006 50.00 10.14 42.33
CA LEU A 1006 49.88 8.87 43.09
C LEU A 1006 48.38 8.75 43.41
N ALA A 1007 47.72 7.63 43.71
CA ALA A 1007 47.96 6.19 43.75
C ALA A 1007 46.52 5.63 43.86
N ASP A 1008 46.13 4.66 43.06
CA ASP A 1008 46.12 3.23 43.43
C ASP A 1008 45.36 2.94 44.74
N LYS A 1009 44.24 2.20 44.64
CA LYS A 1009 44.03 0.94 45.37
C LYS A 1009 42.61 0.35 45.20
N THR A 1010 42.63 -0.92 44.80
CA THR A 1010 41.82 -2.05 45.31
C THR A 1010 40.32 -2.13 45.01
N ALA A 1011 39.97 -3.21 44.29
CA ALA A 1011 38.71 -3.98 44.29
C ALA A 1011 38.36 -4.51 45.72
N PRO A 1012 37.30 -5.31 45.98
CA PRO A 1012 36.26 -5.91 45.13
C PRO A 1012 34.82 -5.83 45.72
N GLY A 1013 33.79 -6.36 45.04
CA GLY A 1013 32.53 -6.69 45.73
C GLY A 1013 31.27 -6.80 44.87
N ASN A 1014 30.82 -8.04 44.66
CA ASN A 1014 29.47 -8.41 44.26
C ASN A 1014 28.41 -7.86 45.24
N ARG A 1015 27.31 -7.29 44.73
CA ARG A 1015 25.92 -7.56 45.17
C ARG A 1015 24.92 -6.78 44.31
N ALA A 1016 23.87 -7.47 43.89
CA ALA A 1016 22.69 -6.93 43.22
C ALA A 1016 21.94 -5.89 44.09
N PRO A 1017 21.19 -4.99 43.45
CA PRO A 1017 19.75 -4.91 43.70
C PRO A 1017 18.99 -4.81 42.36
N GLY A 1018 17.81 -5.39 42.16
CA GLY A 1018 16.62 -5.19 42.98
C GLY A 1018 15.56 -4.54 42.07
N ASN A 1019 14.50 -5.30 41.80
CA ASN A 1019 13.35 -4.95 40.99
C ASN A 1019 12.82 -3.52 41.23
N ARG A 1020 12.75 -2.72 40.16
CA ARG A 1020 11.66 -1.73 39.98
C ARG A 1020 11.15 -1.82 38.56
N ALA A 1021 9.94 -2.38 38.45
CA ALA A 1021 9.10 -2.29 37.28
C ALA A 1021 8.90 -0.82 36.87
N GLY A 1022 9.09 -0.53 35.59
CA GLY A 1022 8.83 0.77 34.99
C GLY A 1022 8.53 0.59 33.51
N LEU A 1023 7.24 0.51 33.20
CA LEU A 1023 6.69 0.59 31.84
C LEU A 1023 7.20 1.86 31.14
N ARG A 1024 7.72 1.73 29.91
CA ARG A 1024 7.17 2.33 28.68
C ARG A 1024 8.19 2.25 27.54
N THR A 1025 7.84 1.46 26.52
CA THR A 1025 8.28 1.63 25.14
C THR A 1025 7.68 2.94 24.61
N GLU A 1026 8.50 3.92 24.24
CA GLU A 1026 8.00 5.16 23.63
C GLU A 1026 7.54 4.87 22.19
N ALA A 1027 6.25 5.01 21.94
CA ALA A 1027 5.68 5.16 20.60
C ALA A 1027 6.23 6.44 19.95
N PRO A 1028 6.30 6.54 18.60
CA PRO A 1028 6.68 7.78 17.95
C PRO A 1028 5.74 8.91 18.39
N LEU A 1029 6.31 10.03 18.86
CA LEU A 1029 5.54 11.22 19.18
C LEU A 1029 4.71 11.63 17.97
N SER A 1030 3.39 11.65 18.11
CA SER A 1030 2.47 12.08 17.06
C SER A 1030 1.55 13.17 17.58
N LEU A 1031 1.21 14.12 16.70
CA LEU A 1031 0.19 15.14 16.99
C LEU A 1031 -1.16 14.50 17.37
N ALA A 1032 -1.47 13.34 16.76
CA ALA A 1032 -2.69 12.58 17.05
C ALA A 1032 -2.75 12.15 18.52
N GLU A 1033 -1.64 11.66 19.09
CA GLU A 1033 -1.59 11.26 20.49
C GLU A 1033 -1.61 12.46 21.44
N ALA A 1034 -0.87 13.55 21.12
CA ALA A 1034 -0.91 14.78 21.91
C ALA A 1034 -2.34 15.37 21.97
N ASN A 1035 -3.05 15.39 20.83
CA ASN A 1035 -4.44 15.82 20.74
C ASN A 1035 -5.40 14.86 21.48
N ARG A 1036 -5.13 13.55 21.46
CA ARG A 1036 -5.91 12.56 22.20
C ARG A 1036 -5.84 12.83 23.70
N LEU A 1037 -4.63 13.01 24.24
CA LEU A 1037 -4.40 13.30 25.66
C LEU A 1037 -5.06 14.62 26.08
N LEU A 1038 -4.98 15.66 25.25
CA LEU A 1038 -5.63 16.94 25.55
C LEU A 1038 -7.17 16.84 25.56
N ARG A 1039 -7.76 15.99 24.71
CA ARG A 1039 -9.21 15.70 24.69
C ARG A 1039 -9.65 14.87 25.88
N LEU A 1040 -8.81 13.94 26.34
CA LEU A 1040 -9.06 13.14 27.54
C LEU A 1040 -8.90 13.94 28.85
N GLY A 1041 -8.63 15.25 28.76
CA GLY A 1041 -8.45 16.09 29.94
C GLY A 1041 -7.11 15.92 30.62
N GLU A 1042 -6.09 15.45 29.89
CA GLU A 1042 -4.71 15.28 30.39
C GLU A 1042 -3.74 16.33 29.81
N PRO A 1043 -3.94 17.65 30.07
CA PRO A 1043 -3.11 18.70 29.50
C PRO A 1043 -1.65 18.63 29.98
N ALA A 1044 -1.39 18.04 31.16
CA ALA A 1044 -0.04 17.82 31.69
C ALA A 1044 0.78 16.83 30.85
N ALA A 1045 0.13 15.82 30.27
CA ALA A 1045 0.77 14.83 29.40
C ALA A 1045 0.89 15.36 27.95
N ALA A 1046 -0.06 16.17 27.50
CA ALA A 1046 -0.09 16.72 26.15
C ALA A 1046 0.92 17.87 25.95
N LEU A 1047 1.09 18.75 26.95
CA LEU A 1047 1.99 19.92 26.89
C LEU A 1047 3.43 19.60 26.46
N PRO A 1048 4.17 18.66 27.09
CA PRO A 1048 5.53 18.31 26.67
C PRO A 1048 5.58 17.79 25.23
N MET A 1049 4.56 17.07 24.79
CA MET A 1049 4.49 16.54 23.43
C MET A 1049 4.33 17.67 22.42
N TYR A 1050 3.49 18.67 22.69
CA TYR A 1050 3.38 19.85 21.82
C TYR A 1050 4.66 20.68 21.78
N LEU A 1051 5.34 20.85 22.92
CA LEU A 1051 6.63 21.56 22.96
C LEU A 1051 7.69 20.81 22.15
N GLN A 1052 7.75 19.48 22.26
CA GLN A 1052 8.70 18.65 21.52
C GLN A 1052 8.37 18.60 20.01
N LEU A 1053 7.09 18.54 19.64
CA LEU A 1053 6.64 18.66 18.24
C LEU A 1053 6.99 20.04 17.66
N HIS A 1054 6.81 21.11 18.43
CA HIS A 1054 7.21 22.46 18.04
C HIS A 1054 8.73 22.62 17.91
N GLU A 1055 9.52 21.93 18.74
CA GLU A 1055 10.98 21.90 18.62
C GLU A 1055 11.47 21.14 17.38
N GLN A 1056 10.80 20.04 17.03
CA GLN A 1056 11.10 19.27 15.82
C GLN A 1056 10.69 20.02 14.55
N GLN A 1057 9.57 20.74 14.60
CA GLN A 1057 9.05 21.53 13.49
C GLN A 1057 8.29 22.75 14.05
N PRO A 1058 8.78 23.99 13.86
CA PRO A 1058 8.25 25.18 14.52
C PRO A 1058 6.93 25.68 13.89
N LEU A 1059 5.91 24.84 13.85
CA LEU A 1059 4.57 25.20 13.38
C LEU A 1059 3.77 25.91 14.47
N SER A 1060 2.98 26.92 14.06
CA SER A 1060 2.10 27.69 14.94
C SER A 1060 1.05 26.82 15.64
N ILE A 1061 0.57 25.75 14.99
CA ILE A 1061 -0.39 24.81 15.58
C ILE A 1061 0.15 24.11 16.83
N TYR A 1062 1.43 23.75 16.85
CA TYR A 1062 2.06 23.12 18.02
C TYR A 1062 2.28 24.15 19.13
N ALA A 1063 2.68 25.37 18.78
CA ALA A 1063 2.81 26.47 19.74
C ALA A 1063 1.45 26.85 20.36
N ASN A 1064 0.40 26.96 19.56
CA ASN A 1064 -0.95 27.31 20.00
C ASN A 1064 -1.55 26.20 20.88
N ASN A 1065 -1.35 24.93 20.51
CA ASN A 1065 -1.82 23.81 21.32
C ASN A 1065 -1.04 23.66 22.63
N ALA A 1066 0.28 23.96 22.63
CA ALA A 1066 1.06 24.03 23.85
C ALA A 1066 0.54 25.15 24.77
N LEU A 1067 0.27 26.35 24.24
CA LEU A 1067 -0.31 27.46 25.00
C LEU A 1067 -1.72 27.13 25.51
N HIS A 1068 -2.53 26.42 24.73
CA HIS A 1068 -3.86 25.96 25.16
C HIS A 1068 -3.76 24.93 26.29
N ALA A 1069 -2.86 23.95 26.18
CA ALA A 1069 -2.59 22.99 27.25
C ALA A 1069 -2.09 23.69 28.52
N ALA A 1070 -1.22 24.70 28.39
CA ALA A 1070 -0.73 25.50 29.50
C ALA A 1070 -1.86 26.30 30.20
N ARG A 1071 -2.78 26.90 29.44
CA ARG A 1071 -3.98 27.56 30.01
C ARG A 1071 -4.87 26.59 30.77
N LYS A 1072 -5.07 25.37 30.27
CA LYS A 1072 -5.80 24.30 30.99
C LYS A 1072 -5.10 23.84 32.27
N LEU A 1073 -3.80 24.08 32.39
CA LEU A 1073 -3.00 23.83 33.60
C LEU A 1073 -2.95 25.03 34.55
N GLY A 1074 -3.70 26.11 34.28
CA GLY A 1074 -3.74 27.31 35.10
C GLY A 1074 -2.59 28.29 34.85
N MET A 1075 -1.79 28.10 33.80
CA MET A 1075 -0.67 28.99 33.43
C MET A 1075 -1.18 30.18 32.58
N THR A 1076 -2.03 31.03 33.17
CA THR A 1076 -2.71 32.12 32.44
C THR A 1076 -1.81 33.28 32.05
N ASP A 1077 -0.69 33.47 32.74
CA ASP A 1077 0.24 34.60 32.53
C ASP A 1077 1.22 34.34 31.36
N ILE A 1078 1.16 33.15 30.75
CA ILE A 1078 2.01 32.77 29.63
C ILE A 1078 1.33 33.14 28.31
N THR A 1079 1.88 34.15 27.63
CA THR A 1079 1.30 34.68 26.38
C THR A 1079 2.07 34.28 25.13
N SER A 1080 3.25 33.65 25.27
CA SER A 1080 4.08 33.21 24.14
C SER A 1080 4.73 31.85 24.36
N ILE A 1081 5.01 31.14 23.25
CA ILE A 1081 5.67 29.83 23.29
C ILE A 1081 7.09 29.91 23.88
N ASP A 1082 7.78 31.04 23.73
CA ASP A 1082 9.11 31.25 24.30
C ASP A 1082 9.10 31.50 25.82
N GLN A 1083 8.03 32.10 26.35
CA GLN A 1083 7.81 32.15 27.80
C GLN A 1083 7.49 30.74 28.33
N LEU A 1084 6.61 30.01 27.64
CA LEU A 1084 6.24 28.64 28.01
C LEU A 1084 7.45 27.70 28.03
N ARG A 1085 8.32 27.78 27.04
CA ARG A 1085 9.55 26.98 26.95
C ARG A 1085 10.56 27.31 28.04
N ARG A 1086 10.67 28.59 28.43
CA ARG A 1086 11.55 29.01 29.55
C ARG A 1086 11.06 28.43 30.87
N GLN A 1087 9.77 28.62 31.17
CA GLN A 1087 9.15 28.12 32.40
C GLN A 1087 9.18 26.59 32.49
N TYR A 1088 8.90 25.89 31.39
CA TYR A 1088 8.93 24.42 31.33
C TYR A 1088 10.35 23.84 31.42
N ARG A 1089 11.39 24.58 31.00
CA ARG A 1089 12.80 24.20 31.21
C ARG A 1089 13.27 24.46 32.65
N ASP A 1090 12.77 25.51 33.27
CA ASP A 1090 13.11 25.86 34.66
C ASP A 1090 12.47 24.92 35.69
N GLU A 1091 11.27 24.38 35.42
CA GLU A 1091 10.64 23.34 36.27
C GLU A 1091 11.33 21.96 36.21
N LYS A 1092 12.12 21.68 35.15
CA LYS A 1092 12.89 20.42 34.98
C LYS A 1092 14.34 20.52 35.46
N ARG A 1093 14.81 21.67 35.94
CA ARG A 1093 16.09 21.75 36.66
C ARG A 1093 15.85 21.37 38.13
N PRO A 1094 16.58 20.39 38.71
CA PRO A 1094 16.51 20.18 40.15
C PRO A 1094 16.93 21.49 40.83
N LYS A 1095 16.10 21.99 41.76
CA LYS A 1095 16.48 23.08 42.64
C LYS A 1095 17.73 22.65 43.39
N VAL A 1096 18.87 23.25 43.04
CA VAL A 1096 20.07 23.24 43.87
C VAL A 1096 19.98 24.45 44.79
N GLY A 1097 20.08 24.22 46.09
CA GLY A 1097 19.99 25.19 47.18
C GLY A 1097 18.91 24.74 48.16
N THR A 1098 19.19 24.36 49.40
CA THR A 1098 20.25 24.76 50.36
C THR A 1098 20.48 23.65 51.37
#